data_AF-A0A135LKH0-F1
#
_entry.id   AF-A0A135LKH0-F1
#
_cell.length_a   1.000
_cell.length_b   1.000
_cell.length_c   1.000
_cell.angle_alpha   90.00
_cell.angle_beta   90.00
_cell.angle_gamma   90.00
#
_symmetry.space_group_name_H-M   'P 1'
#
loop_
_entity.id
_entity.type
_entity.pdbx_description
1 polymer ?
#
loop_
_entity_poly.entity_id
_entity_poly.type
_entity_poly.pdbx_seq_one_letter_code
_entity_poly.pdbx_strand_id
1 'polypeptide(L)'
;MSQEMTRAESIEEQERARESDKKPKSRRPANTAFRQQRLKAWQPILTPKSVLPLFFIVGVIFAPIGGVLLWASSLVQEISIDYSNCAAQAPTSGQLPVPHYSATFKSSKSISPPTWRRSVNESDSDAITCTLFFEVPNELPAPVFMYYRLTNFYQNHRRYVQSLDLNQLKGDAVPYGTVKGGACDPLAVNSTAQKVYYPCGLIANSFFNDTIGKPQIRDPNSSEKQFYEMTDKGIAWDSDKELIKQTKYNMGDVLPPPNWLWAKDENGAYKEDPNLHENEAFMVWMRTAGLPSFSKLSRRNDTHGMPAATYSIDIVDRFNVTKYDGTKSILISTRTVLGGKNPFMGIAYVVVGGICVVLGALFTVAHLVRPRGACATEDPSAGFLHELGRLKSDEAKYASSQARQAPIEIETWFHIISSKSESTQVTDDMINSQLSILQQSYADSGISYRLQGVTRHTNDKWASNADDVAMKTALRKGSYRTLNVYFQTNLQTSPGQAGRALGHRGAVTNNDLASSVLGFCTLPDPTVNASSPASHYVKDGCNVLAKTMPGGSLDLYNRGGTAIHEIGHWNGLLHTFQGESCSADNPGDYINDTPQQSTPTDGCPARKDSCPDSPGQDAVHDFMDYSSDVCYESFTPGQGERMRSMWISMREGK
;
A
#
# COMPACT_ATOMS: atom_id res chain seq x y z
N MET A 1 -91.10 14.00 1.25
CA MET A 1 -90.91 15.42 0.86
C MET A 1 -90.92 16.21 2.16
N SER A 2 -90.00 17.11 2.48
CA SER A 2 -89.03 17.87 1.69
C SER A 2 -87.94 18.40 2.63
N GLN A 3 -86.72 18.51 2.09
CA GLN A 3 -85.59 19.40 2.39
C GLN A 3 -85.45 20.08 3.77
N GLU A 4 -84.26 19.93 4.37
CA GLU A 4 -83.62 21.00 5.14
C GLU A 4 -82.16 21.23 4.71
N MET A 5 -81.81 22.51 4.66
CA MET A 5 -80.60 23.13 4.10
C MET A 5 -79.32 22.80 4.86
N THR A 6 -78.22 22.58 4.13
CA THR A 6 -76.86 22.62 4.67
C THR A 6 -76.43 24.07 4.92
N ARG A 7 -76.04 24.35 6.17
CA ARG A 7 -75.56 25.65 6.67
C ARG A 7 -74.15 25.92 6.17
N ALA A 8 -73.90 27.16 5.74
CA ALA A 8 -72.59 27.64 5.32
C ALA A 8 -71.59 27.66 6.51
N GLU A 9 -70.41 27.06 6.29
CA GLU A 9 -69.27 27.10 7.22
C GLU A 9 -68.76 28.55 7.39
N SER A 10 -68.35 28.86 8.62
CA SER A 10 -67.98 30.22 9.04
C SER A 10 -66.53 30.56 8.68
N ILE A 11 -66.25 31.85 8.50
CA ILE A 11 -64.92 32.40 8.16
C ILE A 11 -63.84 32.01 9.20
N GLU A 12 -64.23 31.72 10.45
CA GLU A 12 -63.32 31.23 11.50
C GLU A 12 -62.72 29.83 11.22
N GLU A 13 -63.44 28.96 10.48
CA GLU A 13 -62.92 27.65 10.07
C GLU A 13 -61.87 27.77 8.95
N GLN A 14 -62.02 28.76 8.07
CA GLN A 14 -61.02 29.06 7.03
C GLN A 14 -59.77 29.75 7.59
N GLU A 15 -59.88 30.54 8.66
CA GLU A 15 -58.71 31.16 9.31
C GLU A 15 -57.90 30.13 10.12
N ARG A 16 -58.54 29.18 10.82
CA ARG A 16 -57.81 28.07 11.48
C ARG A 16 -57.08 27.16 10.50
N ALA A 17 -57.60 26.96 9.30
CA ALA A 17 -56.93 26.17 8.27
C ALA A 17 -55.71 26.88 7.64
N ARG A 18 -55.62 28.22 7.74
CA ARG A 18 -54.49 29.00 7.19
C ARG A 18 -53.32 29.16 8.17
N GLU A 19 -53.52 28.91 9.46
CA GLU A 19 -52.45 29.00 10.45
C GLU A 19 -51.65 27.69 10.61
N SER A 20 -52.15 26.56 10.12
CA SER A 20 -51.51 25.24 10.28
C SER A 20 -50.33 24.96 9.34
N ASP A 21 -49.99 25.87 8.41
CA ASP A 21 -49.02 25.60 7.34
C ASP A 21 -47.64 26.24 7.52
N LYS A 22 -47.33 26.79 8.70
CA LYS A 22 -45.96 27.19 9.04
C LYS A 22 -45.19 25.98 9.57
N LYS A 23 -44.58 25.22 8.65
CA LYS A 23 -43.60 24.17 9.00
C LYS A 23 -42.58 24.72 10.01
N PRO A 24 -42.37 24.05 11.16
CA PRO A 24 -41.44 24.55 12.17
C PRO A 24 -40.03 24.59 11.58
N LYS A 25 -39.32 25.71 11.73
CA LYS A 25 -37.91 25.86 11.34
C LYS A 25 -37.04 24.98 12.24
N SER A 26 -36.94 23.70 11.90
CA SER A 26 -36.07 22.73 12.56
C SER A 26 -34.61 23.07 12.26
N ARG A 27 -33.82 23.30 13.30
CA ARG A 27 -32.35 23.41 13.21
C ARG A 27 -31.65 22.04 13.22
N ARG A 28 -32.42 20.95 13.19
CA ARG A 28 -31.87 19.59 13.21
C ARG A 28 -31.13 19.33 11.89
N PRO A 29 -29.86 18.92 11.92
CA PRO A 29 -29.15 18.54 10.70
C PRO A 29 -29.88 17.40 10.01
N ALA A 30 -29.88 17.37 8.67
CA ALA A 30 -30.50 16.29 7.94
C ALA A 30 -29.86 14.94 8.33
N ASN A 31 -30.70 13.95 8.62
CA ASN A 31 -30.29 12.61 9.05
C ASN A 31 -29.93 11.75 7.83
N THR A 32 -28.92 12.18 7.08
CA THR A 32 -28.41 11.43 5.93
C THR A 32 -27.06 10.79 6.26
N ALA A 33 -26.78 9.62 5.67
CA ALA A 33 -25.53 8.89 5.90
C ALA A 33 -24.27 9.76 5.71
N PHE A 34 -24.29 10.67 4.74
CA PHE A 34 -23.20 11.63 4.49
C PHE A 34 -23.03 12.64 5.63
N ARG A 35 -24.11 13.29 6.07
CA ARG A 35 -24.04 14.33 7.12
C ARG A 35 -23.81 13.77 8.52
N GLN A 36 -24.17 12.52 8.73
CA GLN A 36 -23.98 11.81 10.00
C GLN A 36 -22.71 10.97 10.04
N GLN A 37 -21.86 11.04 9.00
CA GLN A 37 -20.62 10.26 8.89
C GLN A 37 -20.82 8.73 8.99
N ARG A 38 -21.98 8.24 8.54
CA ARG A 38 -22.34 6.81 8.48
C ARG A 38 -22.31 6.31 7.04
N LEU A 39 -21.40 6.84 6.23
CA LEU A 39 -21.21 6.33 4.87
C LEU A 39 -20.76 4.88 4.96
N LYS A 40 -21.22 4.06 4.01
CA LYS A 40 -20.71 2.70 3.84
C LYS A 40 -19.21 2.81 3.57
N ALA A 41 -18.41 2.43 4.56
CA ALA A 41 -16.97 2.49 4.51
C ALA A 41 -16.41 1.07 4.57
N TRP A 42 -15.33 0.85 3.83
CA TRP A 42 -14.51 -0.36 3.97
C TRP A 42 -13.23 0.03 4.69
N GLN A 43 -12.97 -0.61 5.84
CA GLN A 43 -11.75 -0.43 6.59
C GLN A 43 -10.85 -1.65 6.38
N PRO A 44 -9.76 -1.53 5.61
CA PRO A 44 -8.83 -2.64 5.42
C PRO A 44 -8.07 -2.93 6.70
N ILE A 45 -8.51 -3.96 7.42
CA ILE A 45 -7.75 -4.51 8.54
C ILE A 45 -6.62 -5.37 7.97
N LEU A 46 -5.40 -4.89 8.13
CA LEU A 46 -4.18 -5.53 7.65
C LEU A 46 -3.83 -6.72 8.58
N THR A 47 -4.34 -7.90 8.24
CA THR A 47 -4.04 -9.15 8.97
C THR A 47 -3.01 -9.99 8.19
N PRO A 48 -2.24 -10.87 8.84
CA PRO A 48 -1.32 -11.77 8.12
C PRO A 48 -2.01 -12.59 7.03
N LYS A 49 -3.27 -13.00 7.25
CA LYS A 49 -4.09 -13.72 6.26
C LYS A 49 -4.41 -12.89 5.01
N SER A 50 -4.56 -11.56 5.13
CA SER A 50 -4.80 -10.68 3.98
C SER A 50 -3.52 -10.13 3.35
N VAL A 51 -2.49 -9.88 4.17
CA VAL A 51 -1.26 -9.21 3.74
C VAL A 51 -0.22 -10.18 3.16
N LEU A 52 -0.01 -11.36 3.77
CA LEU A 52 1.01 -12.30 3.29
C LEU A 52 0.74 -12.79 1.85
N PRO A 53 -0.48 -13.21 1.49
CA PRO A 53 -0.77 -13.60 0.11
C PRO A 53 -0.52 -12.46 -0.88
N LEU A 54 -0.83 -11.22 -0.50
CA LEU A 54 -0.61 -10.05 -1.35
C LEU A 54 0.88 -9.87 -1.69
N PHE A 55 1.79 -10.00 -0.72
CA PHE A 55 3.23 -9.90 -0.97
C PHE A 55 3.74 -10.97 -1.94
N PHE A 56 3.30 -12.22 -1.78
CA PHE A 56 3.71 -13.30 -2.69
C PHE A 56 3.08 -13.16 -4.08
N ILE A 57 1.81 -12.76 -4.18
CA ILE A 57 1.13 -12.51 -5.46
C ILE A 57 1.84 -11.40 -6.23
N VAL A 58 2.14 -10.27 -5.58
CA VAL A 58 2.87 -9.17 -6.21
C VAL A 58 4.25 -9.62 -6.66
N GLY A 59 4.99 -10.36 -5.81
CA GLY A 59 6.29 -10.92 -6.15
C GLY A 59 6.28 -11.84 -7.37
N VAL A 60 5.35 -12.79 -7.40
CA VAL A 60 5.19 -13.78 -8.49
C VAL A 60 4.74 -13.14 -9.79
N ILE A 61 3.98 -12.04 -9.75
CA ILE A 61 3.56 -11.32 -10.96
C ILE A 61 4.69 -10.39 -11.45
N PHE A 62 5.35 -9.66 -10.56
CA PHE A 62 6.30 -8.62 -10.94
C PHE A 62 7.62 -9.20 -11.45
N ALA A 63 8.09 -10.34 -10.93
CA ALA A 63 9.37 -10.93 -11.35
C ALA A 63 9.35 -11.40 -12.83
N PRO A 64 8.35 -12.16 -13.32
CA PRO A 64 8.24 -12.52 -14.74
C PRO A 64 8.05 -11.31 -15.64
N ILE A 65 7.22 -10.34 -15.24
CA ILE A 65 7.03 -9.09 -15.99
C ILE A 65 8.38 -8.38 -16.11
N GLY A 66 9.10 -8.18 -15.01
CA GLY A 66 10.42 -7.56 -15.00
C GLY A 66 11.42 -8.29 -15.89
N GLY A 67 11.42 -9.63 -15.87
CA GLY A 67 12.25 -10.46 -16.77
C GLY A 67 11.92 -10.24 -18.25
N VAL A 68 10.63 -10.22 -18.62
CA VAL A 68 10.19 -9.94 -19.99
C VAL A 68 10.56 -8.51 -20.41
N LEU A 69 10.44 -7.52 -19.52
CA LEU A 69 10.83 -6.14 -19.79
C LEU A 69 12.35 -6.01 -20.03
N LEU A 70 13.16 -6.68 -19.22
CA LEU A 70 14.62 -6.73 -19.39
C LEU A 70 15.00 -7.38 -20.72
N TRP A 71 14.38 -8.51 -21.04
CA TRP A 71 14.58 -9.19 -22.30
C TRP A 71 14.18 -8.32 -23.49
N ALA A 72 13.01 -7.68 -23.44
CA ALA A 72 12.59 -6.75 -24.49
C ALA A 72 13.57 -5.57 -24.64
N SER A 73 14.07 -5.01 -23.54
CA SER A 73 15.09 -3.95 -23.61
C SER A 73 16.42 -4.44 -24.21
N SER A 74 16.80 -5.72 -24.04
CA SER A 74 18.05 -6.25 -24.60
C SER A 74 17.95 -6.61 -26.08
N LEU A 75 16.72 -6.73 -26.62
CA LEU A 75 16.50 -6.92 -28.05
C LEU A 75 16.74 -5.65 -28.88
N VAL A 76 16.73 -4.47 -28.25
CA VAL A 76 16.99 -3.19 -28.93
C VAL A 76 18.46 -3.12 -29.32
N GLN A 77 18.69 -2.76 -30.59
CA GLN A 77 20.02 -2.52 -31.14
C GLN A 77 20.16 -1.04 -31.45
N GLU A 78 21.25 -0.43 -31.01
CA GLU A 78 21.47 1.00 -31.19
C GLU A 78 22.94 1.37 -31.31
N ILE A 79 23.20 2.46 -32.01
CA ILE A 79 24.51 3.10 -32.11
C ILE A 79 24.36 4.61 -31.91
N SER A 80 25.17 5.15 -31.01
CA SER A 80 25.24 6.57 -30.68
C SER A 80 26.66 7.08 -30.92
N ILE A 81 26.78 8.13 -31.74
CA ILE A 81 28.07 8.72 -32.14
C ILE A 81 28.04 10.20 -31.77
N ASP A 82 28.94 10.62 -30.88
CA ASP A 82 29.09 12.02 -30.49
C ASP A 82 29.89 12.78 -31.55
N TYR A 83 29.30 13.83 -32.13
CA TYR A 83 29.94 14.64 -33.15
C TYR A 83 30.14 16.11 -32.72
N SER A 84 29.99 16.42 -31.43
CA SER A 84 30.03 17.78 -30.88
C SER A 84 31.30 18.55 -31.23
N ASN A 85 32.45 17.87 -31.19
CA ASN A 85 33.76 18.45 -31.43
C ASN A 85 34.31 18.19 -32.83
N CYS A 86 33.47 17.72 -33.76
CA CYS A 86 33.92 17.41 -35.12
C CYS A 86 34.53 18.64 -35.81
N ALA A 87 33.91 19.81 -35.68
CA ALA A 87 34.43 21.05 -36.22
C ALA A 87 35.85 21.39 -35.73
N ALA A 88 36.22 21.01 -34.50
CA ALA A 88 37.52 21.32 -33.90
C ALA A 88 38.56 20.19 -34.07
N GLN A 89 38.15 18.93 -33.97
CA GLN A 89 39.06 17.78 -33.82
C GLN A 89 39.14 16.87 -35.05
N ALA A 90 38.14 16.88 -35.94
CA ALA A 90 38.15 15.96 -37.08
C ALA A 90 39.18 16.41 -38.15
N PRO A 91 39.90 15.48 -38.78
CA PRO A 91 40.86 15.82 -39.84
C PRO A 91 40.15 16.21 -41.14
N THR A 92 40.79 17.07 -41.94
CA THR A 92 40.34 17.42 -43.30
C THR A 92 40.75 16.36 -44.33
N SER A 93 41.83 15.62 -44.07
CA SER A 93 42.30 14.51 -44.89
C SER A 93 42.47 13.25 -44.04
N GLY A 94 41.91 12.12 -44.48
CA GLY A 94 41.91 10.86 -43.74
C GLY A 94 40.70 10.69 -42.81
N GLN A 95 40.79 9.73 -41.88
CA GLN A 95 39.75 9.41 -40.91
C GLN A 95 40.38 9.26 -39.52
N LEU A 96 39.74 9.80 -38.50
CA LEU A 96 40.15 9.65 -37.09
C LEU A 96 39.04 8.95 -36.31
N PRO A 97 39.33 8.09 -35.31
CA PRO A 97 38.32 7.53 -34.43
C PRO A 97 37.55 8.63 -33.67
N VAL A 98 36.26 8.43 -33.50
CA VAL A 98 35.41 9.32 -32.69
C VAL A 98 35.71 9.06 -31.20
N PRO A 99 35.98 10.10 -30.37
CA PRO A 99 36.35 9.93 -28.96
C PRO A 99 35.27 9.27 -28.10
N HIS A 100 33.99 9.59 -28.34
CA HIS A 100 32.87 9.12 -27.56
C HIS A 100 31.80 8.52 -28.46
N TYR A 101 31.59 7.21 -28.31
CA TYR A 101 30.51 6.50 -28.97
C TYR A 101 29.99 5.37 -28.08
N SER A 102 28.77 4.93 -28.32
CA SER A 102 28.18 3.76 -27.68
C SER A 102 27.49 2.92 -28.73
N ALA A 103 27.73 1.62 -28.74
CA ALA A 103 27.15 0.70 -29.70
C ALA A 103 26.67 -0.56 -28.98
N THR A 104 25.47 -1.02 -29.30
CA THR A 104 24.89 -2.27 -28.81
C THR A 104 24.22 -2.98 -29.97
N PHE A 105 24.76 -4.14 -30.32
CA PHE A 105 24.22 -5.00 -31.38
C PHE A 105 24.13 -6.44 -30.88
N LYS A 106 23.36 -7.28 -31.57
CA LYS A 106 23.21 -8.71 -31.22
C LYS A 106 24.37 -9.57 -31.74
N SER A 107 25.20 -9.05 -32.64
CA SER A 107 26.33 -9.78 -33.22
C SER A 107 27.48 -9.94 -32.23
N SER A 108 28.11 -11.11 -32.23
CA SER A 108 29.37 -11.38 -31.52
C SER A 108 30.62 -10.87 -32.25
N LYS A 109 30.45 -10.28 -33.45
CA LYS A 109 31.57 -9.71 -34.21
C LYS A 109 32.11 -8.46 -33.51
N SER A 110 33.44 -8.36 -33.44
CA SER A 110 34.12 -7.13 -33.03
C SER A 110 33.78 -6.02 -34.01
N ILE A 111 33.32 -4.88 -33.50
CA ILE A 111 32.87 -3.74 -34.29
C ILE A 111 34.05 -2.77 -34.43
N SER A 112 34.33 -2.35 -35.65
CA SER A 112 35.32 -1.28 -35.87
C SER A 112 34.83 0.04 -35.24
N PRO A 113 35.68 0.77 -34.49
CA PRO A 113 35.28 2.03 -33.88
C PRO A 113 34.85 3.02 -34.98
N PRO A 114 33.76 3.79 -34.78
CA PRO A 114 33.34 4.77 -35.76
C PRO A 114 34.43 5.84 -35.95
N THR A 115 34.58 6.29 -37.18
CA THR A 115 35.55 7.33 -37.55
C THR A 115 34.83 8.55 -38.11
N TRP A 116 35.49 9.70 -38.10
CA TRP A 116 34.96 10.93 -38.64
C TRP A 116 35.98 11.68 -39.50
N ARG A 117 35.48 12.57 -40.35
CA ARG A 117 36.27 13.59 -41.08
C ARG A 117 35.44 14.86 -41.18
N ARG A 118 36.12 16.00 -41.35
CA ARG A 118 35.45 17.26 -41.69
C ARG A 118 35.81 17.70 -43.10
N SER A 119 34.85 18.31 -43.80
CA SER A 119 35.06 19.02 -45.05
C SER A 119 34.49 20.43 -44.93
N VAL A 120 35.21 21.40 -45.47
CA VAL A 120 34.74 22.80 -45.55
C VAL A 120 34.13 22.98 -46.94
N ASN A 121 32.89 23.48 -47.00
CA ASN A 121 32.28 23.81 -48.29
C ASN A 121 32.87 25.13 -48.80
N GLU A 122 33.43 25.13 -50.01
CA GLU A 122 34.03 26.34 -50.60
C GLU A 122 33.00 27.45 -50.89
N SER A 123 31.71 27.10 -50.96
CA SER A 123 30.60 28.00 -51.25
C SER A 123 29.91 28.61 -50.02
N ASP A 124 30.13 28.07 -48.81
CA ASP A 124 29.58 28.58 -47.54
C ASP A 124 30.69 28.46 -46.49
N SER A 125 31.50 29.51 -46.36
CA SER A 125 32.73 29.53 -45.57
C SER A 125 32.54 29.22 -44.07
N ASP A 126 31.31 29.34 -43.56
CA ASP A 126 30.96 29.05 -42.17
C ASP A 126 30.37 27.64 -41.95
N ALA A 127 30.08 26.88 -43.02
CA ALA A 127 29.46 25.56 -42.92
C ALA A 127 30.49 24.41 -42.98
N ILE A 128 30.77 23.83 -41.82
CA ILE A 128 31.60 22.62 -41.69
C ILE A 128 30.70 21.39 -41.86
N THR A 129 31.05 20.52 -42.80
CA THR A 129 30.38 19.23 -42.97
C THR A 129 31.17 18.13 -42.28
N CYS A 130 30.52 17.43 -41.36
CA CYS A 130 31.05 16.31 -40.61
C CYS A 130 30.55 15.00 -41.21
N THR A 131 31.44 14.23 -41.84
CA THR A 131 31.12 12.88 -42.30
C THR A 131 31.48 11.88 -41.21
N LEU A 132 30.48 11.17 -40.70
CA LEU A 132 30.63 10.06 -39.76
C LEU A 132 30.64 8.74 -40.51
N PHE A 133 31.56 7.85 -40.19
CA PHE A 133 31.66 6.49 -40.72
C PHE A 133 31.44 5.50 -39.59
N PHE A 134 30.55 4.53 -39.79
CA PHE A 134 30.25 3.51 -38.78
C PHE A 134 29.82 2.20 -39.42
N GLU A 135 30.10 1.10 -38.72
CA GLU A 135 29.77 -0.25 -39.17
C GLU A 135 28.51 -0.75 -38.45
N VAL A 136 27.59 -1.35 -39.23
CA VAL A 136 26.45 -2.10 -38.72
C VAL A 136 26.75 -3.59 -38.92
N PRO A 137 27.03 -4.37 -37.85
CA PRO A 137 27.60 -5.72 -37.96
C PRO A 137 26.58 -6.81 -38.36
N ASN A 138 25.29 -6.53 -38.21
CA ASN A 138 24.17 -7.40 -38.57
C ASN A 138 22.94 -6.56 -38.95
N GLU A 139 22.02 -7.13 -39.71
CA GLU A 139 20.81 -6.43 -40.12
C GLU A 139 20.00 -5.95 -38.90
N LEU A 140 19.59 -4.67 -38.95
CA LEU A 140 18.67 -4.09 -37.98
C LEU A 140 17.24 -4.30 -38.50
N PRO A 141 16.36 -4.96 -37.72
CA PRO A 141 14.98 -5.17 -38.13
C PRO A 141 14.22 -3.84 -38.24
N ALA A 142 13.33 -3.73 -39.22
CA ALA A 142 12.39 -2.62 -39.31
C ALA A 142 11.43 -2.62 -38.10
N PRO A 143 11.03 -1.44 -37.59
CA PRO A 143 11.38 -0.09 -38.02
C PRO A 143 12.71 0.43 -37.45
N VAL A 144 13.44 1.22 -38.25
CA VAL A 144 14.70 1.87 -37.89
C VAL A 144 14.49 3.37 -37.72
N PHE A 145 14.93 3.93 -36.60
CA PHE A 145 14.81 5.35 -36.28
C PHE A 145 16.17 6.01 -36.15
N MET A 146 16.26 7.24 -36.64
CA MET A 146 17.43 8.10 -36.45
C MET A 146 17.02 9.33 -35.65
N TYR A 147 17.65 9.49 -34.49
CA TYR A 147 17.48 10.61 -33.59
C TYR A 147 18.75 11.46 -33.56
N TYR A 148 18.58 12.75 -33.27
CA TYR A 148 19.66 13.53 -32.66
C TYR A 148 19.42 13.61 -31.16
N ARG A 149 20.48 13.47 -30.39
CA ARG A 149 20.49 13.57 -28.93
C ARG A 149 21.23 14.82 -28.52
N LEU A 150 20.61 15.62 -27.67
CA LEU A 150 21.24 16.78 -27.04
C LEU A 150 21.36 16.52 -25.54
N THR A 151 22.47 16.96 -24.96
CA THR A 151 22.70 16.96 -23.52
C THR A 151 22.91 18.38 -23.01
N ASN A 152 22.62 18.58 -21.72
CA ASN A 152 22.76 19.87 -21.05
C ASN A 152 21.94 21.01 -21.69
N PHE A 153 20.82 20.69 -22.35
CA PHE A 153 19.94 21.68 -22.98
C PHE A 153 18.57 21.70 -22.29
N TYR A 154 18.27 22.77 -21.56
CA TYR A 154 17.11 22.84 -20.65
C TYR A 154 15.81 23.27 -21.33
N GLN A 155 15.22 22.41 -22.17
CA GLN A 155 13.88 22.64 -22.73
C GLN A 155 12.78 22.74 -21.65
N ASN A 156 13.02 22.17 -20.47
CA ASN A 156 12.10 22.14 -19.34
C ASN A 156 12.16 23.39 -18.46
N HIS A 157 13.00 24.39 -18.79
CA HIS A 157 13.07 25.62 -18.02
C HIS A 157 11.73 26.37 -18.10
N ARG A 158 11.19 26.84 -16.96
CA ARG A 158 9.84 27.46 -16.86
C ARG A 158 9.60 28.54 -17.92
N ARG A 159 10.55 29.47 -18.07
CA ARG A 159 10.46 30.55 -19.07
C ARG A 159 10.53 30.03 -20.51
N TYR A 160 11.28 28.94 -20.75
CA TYR A 160 11.43 28.38 -22.09
C TYR A 160 10.13 27.71 -22.56
N VAL A 161 9.54 26.84 -21.73
CA VAL A 161 8.30 26.12 -22.05
C VAL A 161 7.12 27.07 -22.29
N GLN A 162 7.07 28.19 -21.57
CA GLN A 162 6.00 29.18 -21.72
C GLN A 162 6.19 30.10 -22.93
N SER A 163 7.37 30.13 -23.55
CA SER A 163 7.73 31.10 -24.58
C SER A 163 7.33 30.63 -25.98
N LEU A 164 6.01 30.64 -26.22
CA LEU A 164 5.37 30.39 -27.51
C LEU A 164 3.99 31.06 -27.58
N ASP A 165 3.50 31.35 -28.78
CA ASP A 165 2.14 31.84 -29.01
C ASP A 165 1.31 30.79 -29.78
N LEU A 166 0.26 30.27 -29.14
CA LEU A 166 -0.56 29.20 -29.71
C LEU A 166 -1.41 29.67 -30.89
N ASN A 167 -1.83 30.94 -30.93
CA ASN A 167 -2.65 31.45 -32.02
C ASN A 167 -1.82 31.61 -33.29
N GLN A 168 -0.58 32.06 -33.14
CA GLN A 168 0.39 32.11 -34.22
C GLN A 168 0.70 30.71 -34.78
N LEU A 169 0.85 29.69 -33.92
CA LEU A 169 1.04 28.31 -34.38
C LEU A 169 -0.20 27.74 -35.07
N LYS A 170 -1.41 28.13 -34.63
CA LYS A 170 -2.68 27.80 -35.31
C LYS A 170 -2.87 28.53 -36.66
N GLY A 171 -1.91 29.36 -37.05
CA GLY A 171 -1.88 30.05 -38.34
C GLY A 171 -2.51 31.44 -38.33
N ASP A 172 -2.93 31.97 -37.17
CA ASP A 172 -3.53 33.29 -37.10
C ASP A 172 -2.49 34.42 -37.16
N ALA A 173 -2.81 35.48 -37.90
CA ALA A 173 -2.00 36.69 -38.00
C ALA A 173 -2.25 37.58 -36.77
N VAL A 174 -1.53 37.32 -35.68
CA VAL A 174 -1.65 38.04 -34.41
C VAL A 174 -0.98 39.44 -34.50
N PRO A 175 -1.68 40.52 -34.15
CA PRO A 175 -1.12 41.87 -34.27
C PRO A 175 -0.03 42.15 -33.22
N TYR A 176 0.89 43.08 -33.56
CA TYR A 176 2.05 43.48 -32.74
C TYR A 176 1.71 43.77 -31.27
N GLY A 177 0.63 44.51 -31.02
CA GLY A 177 0.25 44.91 -29.66
C GLY A 177 -0.17 43.76 -28.75
N THR A 178 -0.65 42.64 -29.32
CA THR A 178 -1.06 41.45 -28.56
C THR A 178 0.10 40.52 -28.28
N VAL A 179 1.08 40.44 -29.20
CA VAL A 179 2.26 39.58 -29.03
C VAL A 179 3.29 40.23 -28.07
N LYS A 180 3.39 41.56 -28.11
CA LYS A 180 4.30 42.33 -27.23
C LYS A 180 3.83 42.28 -25.77
N GLY A 181 4.69 41.79 -24.87
CA GLY A 181 4.33 41.58 -23.46
C GLY A 181 3.53 40.30 -23.21
N GLY A 182 3.40 39.46 -24.24
CA GLY A 182 2.72 38.17 -24.18
C GLY A 182 3.65 37.03 -23.74
N ALA A 183 3.19 35.80 -23.95
CA ALA A 183 3.92 34.61 -23.53
C ALA A 183 5.29 34.44 -24.24
N CYS A 184 5.45 34.99 -25.45
CA CYS A 184 6.66 34.92 -26.26
C CYS A 184 7.84 35.79 -25.79
N ASP A 185 7.71 36.55 -24.68
CA ASP A 185 8.81 37.36 -24.17
C ASP A 185 10.03 36.48 -23.79
N PRO A 186 11.28 36.94 -24.07
CA PRO A 186 11.64 38.24 -24.62
C PRO A 186 11.64 38.32 -26.15
N LEU A 187 11.42 37.21 -26.86
CA LEU A 187 11.51 37.12 -28.33
C LEU A 187 10.15 37.20 -29.01
N ALA A 188 9.35 38.17 -28.57
CA ALA A 188 8.01 38.45 -29.08
C ALA A 188 8.05 39.30 -30.36
N VAL A 189 8.77 40.42 -30.30
CA VAL A 189 8.77 41.45 -31.35
C VAL A 189 10.13 42.13 -31.48
N ASN A 190 10.42 42.67 -32.66
CA ASN A 190 11.53 43.59 -32.85
C ASN A 190 11.06 45.03 -32.56
N SER A 191 11.59 45.64 -31.48
CA SER A 191 11.18 46.98 -31.07
C SER A 191 11.64 48.09 -32.02
N THR A 192 12.72 47.88 -32.76
CA THR A 192 13.27 48.87 -33.71
C THR A 192 12.49 48.90 -35.02
N ALA A 193 12.17 47.72 -35.57
CA ALA A 193 11.43 47.57 -36.81
C ALA A 193 9.90 47.59 -36.62
N GLN A 194 9.40 47.56 -35.38
CA GLN A 194 7.97 47.43 -35.04
C GLN A 194 7.28 46.22 -35.72
N LYS A 195 8.01 45.11 -35.89
CA LYS A 195 7.52 43.87 -36.51
C LYS A 195 7.50 42.70 -35.51
N VAL A 196 6.60 41.76 -35.75
CA VAL A 196 6.43 40.54 -34.95
C VAL A 196 7.41 39.47 -35.41
N TYR A 197 7.99 38.73 -34.46
CA TYR A 197 8.74 37.51 -34.81
C TYR A 197 7.74 36.37 -35.11
N TYR A 198 7.88 35.75 -36.27
CA TYR A 198 7.10 34.55 -36.63
C TYR A 198 8.08 33.42 -36.88
N PRO A 199 7.94 32.23 -36.28
CA PRO A 199 7.25 31.98 -35.01
C PRO A 199 7.99 32.63 -33.82
N CYS A 200 7.26 33.26 -32.89
CA CYS A 200 7.84 33.94 -31.73
C CYS A 200 8.23 32.98 -30.60
N GLY A 201 9.07 33.49 -29.70
CA GLY A 201 9.42 32.81 -28.46
C GLY A 201 10.74 32.04 -28.51
N LEU A 202 11.19 31.66 -27.31
CA LEU A 202 12.50 31.03 -27.10
C LEU A 202 12.59 29.65 -27.75
N ILE A 203 11.49 28.88 -27.75
CA ILE A 203 11.48 27.51 -28.28
C ILE A 203 11.78 27.52 -29.77
N ALA A 204 11.01 28.32 -30.52
CA ALA A 204 11.17 28.50 -31.95
C ALA A 204 12.56 29.05 -32.29
N ASN A 205 13.02 30.08 -31.57
CA ASN A 205 14.30 30.71 -31.87
C ASN A 205 15.49 29.75 -31.75
N SER A 206 15.52 28.87 -30.74
CA SER A 206 16.61 27.90 -30.57
C SER A 206 16.40 26.60 -31.35
N PHE A 207 15.65 26.61 -32.45
CA PHE A 207 15.45 25.45 -33.31
C PHE A 207 16.79 24.80 -33.72
N PHE A 208 16.86 23.48 -33.56
CA PHE A 208 18.04 22.72 -33.95
C PHE A 208 18.22 22.75 -35.46
N ASN A 209 19.36 23.26 -35.93
CA ASN A 209 19.59 23.62 -37.32
C ASN A 209 20.74 22.85 -38.00
N ASP A 210 21.27 21.78 -37.39
CA ASP A 210 22.17 20.87 -38.11
C ASP A 210 21.38 20.15 -39.20
N THR A 211 21.97 20.06 -40.40
CA THR A 211 21.35 19.34 -41.53
C THR A 211 21.88 17.91 -41.56
N ILE A 212 21.03 16.95 -41.24
CA ILE A 212 21.39 15.52 -41.17
C ILE A 212 21.08 14.85 -42.52
N GLY A 213 22.13 14.39 -43.21
CA GLY A 213 22.04 13.65 -44.46
C GLY A 213 21.45 12.24 -44.29
N LYS A 214 21.16 11.59 -45.42
CA LYS A 214 20.73 10.19 -45.44
C LYS A 214 21.96 9.27 -45.29
N PRO A 215 21.87 8.15 -44.55
CA PRO A 215 22.96 7.19 -44.48
C PRO A 215 23.27 6.60 -45.86
N GLN A 216 24.53 6.69 -46.27
CA GLN A 216 25.03 6.11 -47.52
C GLN A 216 25.76 4.80 -47.22
N ILE A 217 25.43 3.73 -47.93
CA ILE A 217 26.16 2.46 -47.89
C ILE A 217 27.49 2.67 -48.62
N ARG A 218 28.59 2.28 -47.97
CA ARG A 218 29.92 2.34 -48.54
C ARG A 218 30.34 0.96 -49.02
N ASP A 219 30.28 0.75 -50.33
CA ASP A 219 30.89 -0.40 -50.99
C ASP A 219 32.27 0.03 -51.55
N PRO A 220 33.39 -0.57 -51.10
CA PRO A 220 34.71 -0.28 -51.66
C PRO A 220 34.86 -0.69 -53.14
N ASN A 221 33.96 -1.52 -53.68
CA ASN A 221 34.02 -2.05 -55.04
C ASN A 221 33.08 -1.36 -56.04
N SER A 222 32.19 -0.48 -55.58
CA SER A 222 31.24 0.24 -56.43
C SER A 222 31.39 1.75 -56.28
N SER A 223 31.46 2.45 -57.43
CA SER A 223 31.45 3.91 -57.49
C SER A 223 30.05 4.52 -57.33
N GLU A 224 29.00 3.68 -57.32
CA GLU A 224 27.62 4.12 -57.23
C GLU A 224 27.22 4.40 -55.78
N LYS A 225 26.67 5.60 -55.53
CA LYS A 225 26.24 6.01 -54.19
C LYS A 225 24.89 5.37 -53.86
N GLN A 226 24.89 4.27 -53.13
CA GLN A 226 23.67 3.65 -52.62
C GLN A 226 23.29 4.27 -51.27
N PHE A 227 22.06 4.79 -51.14
CA PHE A 227 21.54 5.37 -49.90
C PHE A 227 20.56 4.43 -49.22
N TYR A 228 20.60 4.38 -47.89
CA TYR A 228 19.52 3.83 -47.09
C TYR A 228 18.44 4.90 -46.93
N GLU A 229 17.36 4.74 -47.68
CA GLU A 229 16.27 5.70 -47.73
C GLU A 229 15.55 5.78 -46.39
N MET A 230 15.60 6.95 -45.75
CA MET A 230 14.84 7.26 -44.54
C MET A 230 14.04 8.54 -44.77
N THR A 231 12.76 8.51 -44.37
CA THR A 231 11.85 9.65 -44.52
C THR A 231 11.93 10.58 -43.32
N ASP A 232 11.79 11.88 -43.57
CA ASP A 232 11.58 12.94 -42.57
C ASP A 232 10.09 13.29 -42.41
N LYS A 233 9.19 12.55 -43.08
CA LYS A 233 7.75 12.63 -42.92
C LYS A 233 7.24 11.52 -42.00
N GLY A 234 6.17 11.79 -41.27
CA GLY A 234 5.63 10.89 -40.24
C GLY A 234 6.49 10.80 -38.98
N ILE A 235 7.31 11.82 -38.70
CA ILE A 235 8.13 11.92 -37.48
C ILE A 235 7.42 12.73 -36.38
N ALA A 236 6.53 13.65 -36.76
CA ALA A 236 5.69 14.41 -35.83
C ALA A 236 4.42 13.63 -35.48
N TRP A 237 3.82 13.98 -34.34
CA TRP A 237 2.56 13.41 -33.90
C TRP A 237 1.41 14.04 -34.67
N ASP A 238 0.36 13.27 -34.93
CA ASP A 238 -0.81 13.78 -35.66
C ASP A 238 -1.48 14.97 -34.94
N SER A 239 -1.48 14.96 -33.60
CA SER A 239 -1.98 16.09 -32.80
C SER A 239 -1.14 17.37 -32.97
N ASP A 240 0.17 17.27 -33.24
CA ASP A 240 1.01 18.45 -33.50
C ASP A 240 0.72 19.02 -34.89
N LYS A 241 0.46 18.14 -35.87
CA LYS A 241 0.06 18.53 -37.24
C LYS A 241 -1.27 19.27 -37.28
N GLU A 242 -2.21 18.89 -36.41
CA GLU A 242 -3.49 19.60 -36.26
C GLU A 242 -3.34 20.96 -35.59
N LEU A 243 -2.38 21.11 -34.67
CA LEU A 243 -2.10 22.35 -33.95
C LEU A 243 -1.37 23.37 -34.82
N ILE A 244 -0.34 22.94 -35.55
CA ILE A 244 0.52 23.80 -36.35
C ILE A 244 -0.04 23.89 -37.77
N LYS A 245 -0.62 25.04 -38.12
CA LYS A 245 -1.29 25.27 -39.42
C LYS A 245 -0.52 26.28 -40.26
N GLN A 246 -0.86 26.31 -41.55
CA GLN A 246 -0.34 27.31 -42.47
C GLN A 246 -0.71 28.72 -41.99
N THR A 247 0.27 29.62 -42.03
CA THR A 247 0.10 30.96 -41.52
C THR A 247 -0.68 31.86 -42.47
N LYS A 248 -1.41 32.82 -41.89
CA LYS A 248 -2.10 33.89 -42.58
C LYS A 248 -1.30 35.21 -42.62
N TYR A 249 -0.11 35.25 -42.03
CA TYR A 249 0.76 36.44 -42.15
C TYR A 249 1.29 36.59 -43.57
N ASN A 250 1.43 37.83 -44.03
CA ASN A 250 2.30 38.12 -45.17
C ASN A 250 3.75 38.18 -44.69
N MET A 251 4.68 37.57 -45.43
CA MET A 251 6.09 37.49 -45.04
C MET A 251 6.77 38.87 -44.91
N GLY A 252 6.22 39.91 -45.54
CA GLY A 252 6.68 41.30 -45.38
C GLY A 252 6.34 41.94 -44.03
N ASP A 253 5.31 41.45 -43.33
CA ASP A 253 4.78 42.02 -42.08
C ASP A 253 5.47 41.43 -40.84
N VAL A 254 6.19 40.33 -41.00
CA VAL A 254 6.85 39.57 -39.92
C VAL A 254 8.34 39.44 -40.16
N LEU A 255 9.08 39.09 -39.11
CA LEU A 255 10.50 38.81 -39.18
C LEU A 255 10.81 37.39 -38.70
N PRO A 256 11.82 36.71 -39.27
CA PRO A 256 12.31 35.45 -38.74
C PRO A 256 12.97 35.64 -37.37
N PRO A 257 12.96 34.61 -36.51
CA PRO A 257 13.63 34.65 -35.22
C PRO A 257 15.13 35.00 -35.35
N PRO A 258 15.74 35.64 -34.35
CA PRO A 258 17.13 36.07 -34.41
C PRO A 258 18.13 35.00 -34.85
N ASN A 259 18.00 33.75 -34.38
CA ASN A 259 18.93 32.66 -34.67
C ASN A 259 18.60 31.90 -35.97
N TRP A 260 17.51 32.24 -36.66
CA TRP A 260 17.15 31.63 -37.94
C TRP A 260 17.89 32.31 -39.09
N LEU A 261 19.22 32.20 -39.08
CA LEU A 261 20.08 32.83 -40.08
C LEU A 261 19.79 32.32 -41.51
N TRP A 262 19.38 31.06 -41.63
CA TRP A 262 19.03 30.42 -42.92
C TRP A 262 17.75 30.95 -43.55
N ALA A 263 16.85 31.55 -42.77
CA ALA A 263 15.55 32.06 -43.22
C ALA A 263 15.58 33.56 -43.56
N LYS A 264 16.69 34.24 -43.28
CA LYS A 264 16.86 35.69 -43.47
C LYS A 264 17.39 36.03 -44.85
N ASP A 265 16.86 37.09 -45.43
CA ASP A 265 17.47 37.78 -46.57
C ASP A 265 18.51 38.83 -46.11
N GLU A 266 19.12 39.54 -47.07
CA GLU A 266 20.11 40.60 -46.80
C GLU A 266 19.56 41.76 -45.95
N ASN A 267 18.23 41.95 -45.96
CA ASN A 267 17.52 42.98 -45.21
C ASN A 267 17.00 42.47 -43.85
N GLY A 268 17.25 41.20 -43.52
CA GLY A 268 16.79 40.53 -42.29
C GLY A 268 15.31 40.13 -42.30
N ALA A 269 14.61 40.24 -43.43
CA ALA A 269 13.26 39.76 -43.66
C ALA A 269 13.26 38.27 -44.07
N TYR A 270 12.08 37.69 -44.20
CA TYR A 270 11.93 36.31 -44.67
C TYR A 270 12.33 36.19 -46.14
N LYS A 271 13.30 35.31 -46.44
CA LYS A 271 13.70 34.99 -47.83
C LYS A 271 12.56 34.28 -48.57
N GLU A 272 11.98 33.26 -47.93
CA GLU A 272 10.88 32.42 -48.43
C GLU A 272 9.96 32.05 -47.25
N ASP A 273 8.72 31.64 -47.54
CA ASP A 273 7.81 31.13 -46.50
C ASP A 273 8.36 29.81 -45.92
N PRO A 274 8.61 29.74 -44.60
CA PRO A 274 9.14 28.53 -43.98
C PRO A 274 8.18 27.34 -43.96
N ASN A 275 6.90 27.50 -44.32
CA ASN A 275 5.84 26.47 -44.34
C ASN A 275 5.93 25.52 -43.13
N LEU A 276 5.66 26.06 -41.95
CA LEU A 276 5.76 25.32 -40.68
C LEU A 276 4.78 24.14 -40.59
N HIS A 277 3.71 24.16 -41.39
CA HIS A 277 2.72 23.09 -41.44
C HIS A 277 3.25 21.80 -42.07
N GLU A 278 4.17 21.90 -43.04
CA GLU A 278 4.80 20.72 -43.65
C GLU A 278 6.13 20.34 -42.99
N ASN A 279 6.69 21.24 -42.18
CA ASN A 279 7.96 21.06 -41.49
C ASN A 279 7.79 20.25 -40.19
N GLU A 280 7.72 18.94 -40.32
CA GLU A 280 7.60 18.04 -39.17
C GLU A 280 8.79 18.11 -38.20
N ALA A 281 9.99 18.45 -38.67
CA ALA A 281 11.16 18.62 -37.82
C ALA A 281 10.97 19.80 -36.84
N PHE A 282 10.36 20.91 -37.30
CA PHE A 282 9.96 22.02 -36.45
C PHE A 282 8.93 21.60 -35.40
N MET A 283 7.92 20.80 -35.79
CA MET A 283 6.91 20.29 -34.86
C MET A 283 7.54 19.44 -33.74
N VAL A 284 8.45 18.53 -34.11
CA VAL A 284 9.20 17.69 -33.16
C VAL A 284 10.02 18.55 -32.19
N TRP A 285 10.57 19.68 -32.63
CA TRP A 285 11.30 20.59 -31.77
C TRP A 285 10.38 21.34 -30.80
N MET A 286 9.25 21.88 -31.30
CA MET A 286 8.28 22.63 -30.50
C MET A 286 7.71 21.82 -29.34
N ARG A 287 7.63 20.50 -29.48
CA ARG A 287 7.28 19.58 -28.38
C ARG A 287 8.43 19.43 -27.38
N THR A 288 8.51 20.31 -26.39
CA THR A 288 9.61 20.35 -25.41
C THR A 288 9.85 19.03 -24.65
N ALA A 289 11.11 18.68 -24.39
CA ALA A 289 11.49 17.55 -23.57
C ALA A 289 11.42 17.85 -22.06
N GLY A 290 11.12 16.83 -21.24
CA GLY A 290 11.03 16.96 -19.79
C GLY A 290 12.38 16.96 -19.04
N LEU A 291 13.46 16.51 -19.69
CA LEU A 291 14.81 16.39 -19.11
C LEU A 291 15.83 17.16 -19.97
N PRO A 292 16.97 17.59 -19.39
CA PRO A 292 18.01 18.33 -20.12
C PRO A 292 18.81 17.48 -21.12
N SER A 293 18.72 16.16 -20.98
CA SER A 293 19.27 15.19 -21.93
C SER A 293 18.10 14.48 -22.60
N PHE A 294 17.94 14.69 -23.91
CA PHE A 294 16.80 14.19 -24.66
C PHE A 294 17.20 13.84 -26.10
N SER A 295 16.37 13.01 -26.72
CA SER A 295 16.50 12.64 -28.13
C SER A 295 15.27 13.11 -28.89
N LYS A 296 15.46 13.56 -30.13
CA LYS A 296 14.39 14.00 -31.03
C LYS A 296 14.50 13.24 -32.34
N LEU A 297 13.36 12.82 -32.87
CA LEU A 297 13.32 12.01 -34.08
C LEU A 297 13.63 12.91 -35.28
N SER A 298 14.60 12.50 -36.10
CA SER A 298 14.99 13.19 -37.33
C SER A 298 14.48 12.47 -38.57
N ARG A 299 14.69 11.17 -38.65
CA ARG A 299 14.22 10.33 -39.75
C ARG A 299 13.79 8.96 -39.26
N ARG A 300 12.93 8.30 -40.03
CA ARG A 300 12.48 6.93 -39.78
C ARG A 300 12.38 6.12 -41.08
N ASN A 301 12.51 4.81 -40.97
CA ASN A 301 12.14 3.87 -42.03
C ASN A 301 11.36 2.72 -41.37
N ASP A 302 10.09 2.58 -41.77
CA ASP A 302 9.18 1.58 -41.19
C ASP A 302 9.07 0.29 -42.01
N THR A 303 9.50 0.30 -43.28
CA THR A 303 9.25 -0.79 -44.22
C THR A 303 10.45 -1.72 -44.39
N HIS A 304 11.67 -1.20 -44.36
CA HIS A 304 12.88 -1.96 -44.63
C HIS A 304 13.88 -1.90 -43.48
N GLY A 305 14.45 -3.05 -43.12
CA GLY A 305 15.56 -3.12 -42.17
C GLY A 305 16.82 -2.47 -42.73
N MET A 306 17.74 -2.09 -41.84
CA MET A 306 19.04 -1.54 -42.23
C MET A 306 20.04 -2.71 -42.37
N PRO A 307 20.51 -3.05 -43.58
CA PRO A 307 21.38 -4.21 -43.79
C PRO A 307 22.75 -4.03 -43.15
N ALA A 308 23.46 -5.15 -42.93
CA ALA A 308 24.81 -5.13 -42.40
C ALA A 308 25.79 -4.55 -43.43
N ALA A 309 26.33 -3.36 -43.16
CA ALA A 309 27.27 -2.67 -44.03
C ALA A 309 28.03 -1.57 -43.26
N THR A 310 29.04 -0.99 -43.91
CA THR A 310 29.64 0.27 -43.45
C THR A 310 28.85 1.43 -44.04
N TYR A 311 28.44 2.37 -43.19
CA TYR A 311 27.67 3.53 -43.57
C TYR A 311 28.47 4.82 -43.39
N SER A 312 28.16 5.82 -44.22
CA SER A 312 28.58 7.20 -44.00
C SER A 312 27.39 8.15 -43.92
N ILE A 313 27.39 9.06 -42.96
CA ILE A 313 26.39 10.13 -42.82
C ILE A 313 27.11 11.47 -42.85
N ASP A 314 26.66 12.35 -43.74
CA ASP A 314 27.12 13.74 -43.78
C ASP A 314 26.18 14.62 -42.94
N ILE A 315 26.76 15.40 -42.03
CA ILE A 315 26.05 16.33 -41.15
C ILE A 315 26.63 17.72 -41.33
N VAL A 316 25.81 18.69 -41.72
CA VAL A 316 26.24 20.09 -41.75
C VAL A 316 26.10 20.67 -40.36
N ASP A 317 27.23 20.97 -39.73
CA ASP A 317 27.32 21.48 -38.36
C ASP A 317 27.00 22.98 -38.32
N ARG A 318 25.84 23.35 -37.78
CA ARG A 318 25.39 24.74 -37.60
C ARG A 318 24.99 25.05 -36.16
N PHE A 319 24.66 24.04 -35.37
CA PHE A 319 24.20 24.18 -33.99
C PHE A 319 25.35 24.00 -33.00
N ASN A 320 25.92 25.11 -32.53
CA ASN A 320 27.07 25.08 -31.63
C ASN A 320 26.66 24.78 -30.17
N VAL A 321 26.94 23.55 -29.72
CA VAL A 321 26.67 23.08 -28.36
C VAL A 321 27.78 23.36 -27.35
N THR A 322 28.99 23.70 -27.80
CA THR A 322 30.14 23.91 -26.90
C THR A 322 30.03 25.21 -26.12
N LYS A 323 29.18 26.15 -26.55
CA LYS A 323 28.92 27.42 -25.84
C LYS A 323 28.30 27.25 -24.45
N TYR A 324 27.67 26.11 -24.18
CA TYR A 324 26.99 25.83 -22.91
C TYR A 324 27.40 24.47 -22.32
N ASP A 325 28.57 23.95 -22.71
CA ASP A 325 29.09 22.65 -22.24
C ASP A 325 28.09 21.51 -22.45
N GLY A 326 27.40 21.49 -23.59
CA GLY A 326 26.53 20.40 -24.01
C GLY A 326 27.19 19.49 -25.03
N THR A 327 26.55 18.35 -25.30
CA THR A 327 26.92 17.44 -26.39
C THR A 327 25.76 17.20 -27.34
N LYS A 328 26.10 16.91 -28.60
CA LYS A 328 25.21 16.46 -29.65
C LYS A 328 25.69 15.16 -30.27
N SER A 329 24.77 14.23 -30.45
CA SER A 329 25.07 12.90 -30.96
C SER A 329 24.00 12.43 -31.93
N ILE A 330 24.36 11.64 -32.92
CA ILE A 330 23.39 10.89 -33.72
C ILE A 330 23.16 9.55 -33.02
N LEU A 331 21.89 9.16 -32.90
CA LEU A 331 21.46 7.88 -32.33
C LEU A 331 20.59 7.15 -33.36
N ILE A 332 21.08 6.03 -33.87
CA ILE A 332 20.29 5.12 -34.70
C ILE A 332 19.87 3.96 -33.81
N SER A 333 18.58 3.68 -33.73
CA SER A 333 18.02 2.70 -32.79
C SER A 333 16.81 2.00 -33.39
N THR A 334 16.67 0.70 -33.11
CA THR A 334 15.41 -0.03 -33.31
C THR A 334 14.49 0.19 -32.11
N ARG A 335 13.21 -0.17 -32.23
CA ARG A 335 12.28 -0.12 -31.08
C ARG A 335 11.71 -1.50 -30.76
N THR A 336 11.42 -1.71 -29.49
CA THR A 336 10.47 -2.74 -29.06
C THR A 336 9.16 -2.07 -28.63
N VAL A 337 8.21 -2.87 -28.14
CA VAL A 337 6.94 -2.39 -27.57
C VAL A 337 7.17 -1.40 -26.41
N LEU A 338 8.31 -1.47 -25.73
CA LEU A 338 8.68 -0.58 -24.62
C LEU A 338 9.41 0.69 -25.08
N GLY A 339 9.66 0.84 -26.38
CA GLY A 339 10.47 1.92 -26.94
C GLY A 339 11.93 1.51 -27.15
N GLY A 340 12.85 2.41 -26.79
CA GLY A 340 14.29 2.23 -26.95
C GLY A 340 14.93 1.38 -25.83
N LYS A 341 16.26 1.29 -25.86
CA LYS A 341 17.01 0.50 -24.88
C LYS A 341 16.98 1.16 -23.51
N ASN A 342 16.20 0.61 -22.58
CA ASN A 342 16.15 1.07 -21.20
C ASN A 342 15.90 -0.10 -20.22
N PRO A 343 16.95 -0.60 -19.54
CA PRO A 343 16.80 -1.72 -18.61
C PRO A 343 16.14 -1.32 -17.29
N PHE A 344 16.02 -0.02 -16.97
CA PHE A 344 15.58 0.46 -15.67
C PHE A 344 14.23 -0.13 -15.23
N MET A 345 13.22 -0.11 -16.11
CA MET A 345 11.90 -0.64 -15.79
C MET A 345 11.95 -2.14 -15.46
N GLY A 346 12.72 -2.90 -16.23
CA GLY A 346 12.89 -4.32 -15.96
C GLY A 346 13.60 -4.60 -14.63
N ILE A 347 14.68 -3.87 -14.35
CA ILE A 347 15.41 -3.97 -13.06
C ILE A 347 14.48 -3.60 -11.90
N ALA A 348 13.74 -2.50 -12.01
CA ALA A 348 12.85 -2.02 -10.95
C ALA A 348 11.78 -3.07 -10.60
N TYR A 349 11.14 -3.69 -11.60
CA TYR A 349 10.14 -4.73 -11.37
C TYR A 349 10.74 -5.99 -10.71
N VAL A 350 11.93 -6.43 -11.15
CA VAL A 350 12.62 -7.58 -10.53
C VAL A 350 13.00 -7.27 -9.08
N VAL A 351 13.52 -6.07 -8.80
CA VAL A 351 13.90 -5.64 -7.46
C VAL A 351 12.69 -5.55 -6.54
N VAL A 352 11.61 -4.89 -6.96
CA VAL A 352 10.38 -4.79 -6.18
C VAL A 352 9.77 -6.17 -5.94
N GLY A 353 9.72 -7.02 -6.97
CA GLY A 353 9.25 -8.40 -6.83
C GLY A 353 10.08 -9.21 -5.84
N GLY A 354 11.42 -9.08 -5.90
CA GLY A 354 12.34 -9.72 -4.97
C GLY A 354 12.16 -9.25 -3.53
N ILE A 355 12.06 -7.94 -3.30
CA ILE A 355 11.80 -7.35 -1.98
C ILE A 355 10.46 -7.86 -1.42
N CYS A 356 9.41 -7.93 -2.24
CA CYS A 356 8.11 -8.45 -1.81
C CYS A 356 8.18 -9.91 -1.34
N VAL A 357 8.90 -10.78 -2.06
CA VAL A 357 9.08 -12.18 -1.66
C VAL A 357 9.89 -12.29 -0.37
N VAL A 358 10.98 -11.53 -0.24
CA VAL A 358 11.82 -11.52 0.97
C VAL A 358 11.02 -11.05 2.19
N LEU A 359 10.29 -9.93 2.07
CA LEU A 359 9.45 -9.43 3.16
C LEU A 359 8.30 -10.39 3.48
N GLY A 360 7.68 -11.00 2.47
CA GLY A 360 6.67 -12.04 2.65
C GLY A 360 7.20 -13.24 3.45
N ALA A 361 8.40 -13.72 3.12
CA ALA A 361 9.07 -14.79 3.85
C ALA A 361 9.42 -14.39 5.30
N LEU A 362 10.00 -13.20 5.49
CA LEU A 362 10.34 -12.68 6.82
C LEU A 362 9.10 -12.53 7.71
N PHE A 363 8.01 -11.97 7.18
CA PHE A 363 6.76 -11.85 7.93
C PHE A 363 6.10 -13.20 8.21
N THR A 364 6.23 -14.16 7.30
CA THR A 364 5.77 -15.54 7.55
C THR A 364 6.56 -16.19 8.69
N VAL A 365 7.89 -16.08 8.68
CA VAL A 365 8.76 -16.57 9.77
C VAL A 365 8.42 -15.88 11.08
N ALA A 366 8.29 -14.54 11.09
CA ALA A 366 7.92 -13.80 12.29
C ALA A 366 6.55 -14.23 12.83
N HIS A 367 5.57 -14.50 11.95
CA HIS A 367 4.25 -14.99 12.34
C HIS A 367 4.31 -16.38 12.96
N LEU A 368 5.17 -17.27 12.46
CA LEU A 368 5.34 -18.63 12.98
C LEU A 368 6.17 -18.67 14.29
N VAL A 369 7.11 -17.75 14.48
CA VAL A 369 8.05 -17.76 15.61
C VAL A 369 7.53 -17.02 16.84
N ARG A 370 6.61 -16.04 16.69
CA ARG A 370 6.05 -15.26 17.83
C ARG A 370 4.51 -15.21 17.82
N PRO A 371 3.81 -16.33 18.07
CA PRO A 371 2.38 -16.29 18.35
C PRO A 371 2.12 -15.65 19.71
N ARG A 372 1.15 -14.73 19.77
CA ARG A 372 0.69 -14.10 21.02
C ARG A 372 -0.14 -15.07 21.85
N GLY A 373 -0.10 -14.88 23.17
CA GLY A 373 -0.93 -15.66 24.09
C GLY A 373 -2.33 -15.11 24.30
N ALA A 374 -3.28 -16.04 24.32
CA ALA A 374 -4.67 -15.83 24.75
C ALA A 374 -5.08 -16.99 25.68
N CYS A 375 -6.36 -17.01 26.11
CA CYS A 375 -6.94 -18.15 26.80
C CYS A 375 -6.89 -19.40 25.90
N ALA A 376 -6.50 -20.53 26.50
CA ALA A 376 -6.42 -21.84 25.86
C ALA A 376 -7.40 -22.86 26.48
N THR A 377 -8.45 -22.36 27.13
CA THR A 377 -9.57 -23.19 27.60
C THR A 377 -10.21 -23.93 26.42
N GLU A 378 -10.44 -25.24 26.58
CA GLU A 378 -11.00 -26.09 25.54
C GLU A 378 -12.45 -25.70 25.19
N ASP A 379 -12.85 -25.95 23.94
CA ASP A 379 -14.23 -25.73 23.51
C ASP A 379 -15.22 -26.55 24.36
N PRO A 380 -16.40 -26.00 24.67
CA PRO A 380 -17.38 -26.66 25.53
C PRO A 380 -17.85 -27.99 24.95
N SER A 381 -17.93 -29.01 25.81
CA SER A 381 -18.47 -30.32 25.41
C SER A 381 -19.97 -30.22 25.09
N ALA A 382 -20.48 -31.13 24.26
CA ALA A 382 -21.91 -31.19 23.95
C ALA A 382 -22.78 -31.38 25.21
N GLY A 383 -22.29 -32.13 26.20
CA GLY A 383 -22.97 -32.30 27.49
C GLY A 383 -23.04 -31.00 28.29
N PHE A 384 -21.96 -30.21 28.27
CA PHE A 384 -21.94 -28.90 28.92
C PHE A 384 -22.88 -27.90 28.23
N LEU A 385 -22.88 -27.85 26.89
CA LEU A 385 -23.80 -27.00 26.12
C LEU A 385 -25.27 -27.37 26.35
N HIS A 386 -25.58 -28.66 26.50
CA HIS A 386 -26.93 -29.10 26.85
C HIS A 386 -27.37 -28.56 28.22
N GLU A 387 -26.50 -28.62 29.22
CA GLU A 387 -26.81 -28.10 30.56
C GLU A 387 -26.91 -26.57 30.58
N LEU A 388 -26.07 -25.84 29.82
CA LEU A 388 -26.22 -24.40 29.60
C LEU A 388 -27.60 -24.05 29.00
N GLY A 389 -28.05 -24.81 28.00
CA GLY A 389 -29.38 -24.62 27.40
C GLY A 389 -30.52 -24.89 28.37
N ARG A 390 -30.38 -25.92 29.22
CA ARG A 390 -31.34 -26.23 30.30
C ARG A 390 -31.41 -25.09 31.31
N LEU A 391 -30.26 -24.62 31.80
CA LEU A 391 -30.17 -23.54 32.79
C LEU A 391 -30.69 -22.21 32.23
N LYS A 392 -30.35 -21.85 31.00
CA LYS A 392 -30.92 -20.66 30.32
C LYS A 392 -32.45 -20.66 30.34
N SER A 393 -33.05 -21.82 30.12
CA SER A 393 -34.51 -21.99 30.11
C SER A 393 -35.14 -21.88 31.50
N ASP A 394 -34.39 -22.22 32.54
CA ASP A 394 -34.85 -22.16 33.93
C ASP A 394 -34.62 -20.76 34.53
N GLU A 395 -33.46 -20.15 34.29
CA GLU A 395 -33.14 -18.76 34.69
C GLU A 395 -34.18 -17.77 34.15
N ALA A 396 -34.61 -17.94 32.89
CA ALA A 396 -35.67 -17.14 32.28
C ALA A 396 -37.04 -17.26 33.00
N LYS A 397 -37.27 -18.33 33.77
CA LYS A 397 -38.51 -18.54 34.55
C LYS A 397 -38.39 -18.01 35.98
N TYR A 398 -37.18 -17.91 36.54
CA TYR A 398 -36.93 -17.57 37.95
C TYR A 398 -36.43 -16.13 38.20
N ALA A 399 -36.28 -15.32 37.14
CA ALA A 399 -35.85 -13.92 37.17
C ALA A 399 -36.64 -12.98 38.12
N SER A 400 -37.76 -13.45 38.72
CA SER A 400 -38.56 -12.70 39.69
C SER A 400 -38.19 -12.94 41.17
N SER A 401 -37.18 -13.77 41.50
CA SER A 401 -36.87 -14.16 42.88
C SER A 401 -35.43 -13.88 43.33
N GLN A 402 -34.89 -12.69 43.05
CA GLN A 402 -33.55 -12.27 43.51
C GLN A 402 -33.36 -12.19 45.05
N ALA A 403 -34.42 -12.35 45.84
CA ALA A 403 -34.39 -11.94 47.26
C ALA A 403 -33.82 -12.97 48.26
N ARG A 404 -33.38 -14.18 47.87
CA ARG A 404 -33.04 -15.25 48.86
C ARG A 404 -31.95 -16.28 48.49
N GLN A 405 -31.00 -15.98 47.62
CA GLN A 405 -29.92 -16.96 47.38
C GLN A 405 -28.78 -16.78 48.39
N ALA A 406 -28.40 -17.85 49.10
CA ALA A 406 -27.33 -17.84 50.09
C ALA A 406 -25.96 -17.52 49.43
N PRO A 407 -25.07 -16.76 50.09
CA PRO A 407 -23.74 -16.48 49.54
C PRO A 407 -22.97 -17.79 49.32
N ILE A 408 -22.25 -17.89 48.20
CA ILE A 408 -21.41 -19.04 47.87
C ILE A 408 -20.00 -18.73 48.37
N GLU A 409 -19.43 -19.63 49.16
CA GLU A 409 -18.04 -19.56 49.61
C GLU A 409 -17.26 -20.73 49.04
N ILE A 410 -16.23 -20.43 48.25
CA ILE A 410 -15.44 -21.39 47.49
C ILE A 410 -14.06 -21.49 48.14
N GLU A 411 -13.74 -22.68 48.65
CA GLU A 411 -12.41 -22.98 49.16
C GLU A 411 -11.40 -22.97 48.01
N THR A 412 -10.33 -22.20 48.18
CA THR A 412 -9.37 -21.95 47.11
C THR A 412 -7.95 -22.27 47.56
N TRP A 413 -7.19 -22.93 46.69
CA TRP A 413 -5.75 -23.17 46.86
C TRP A 413 -4.97 -22.52 45.72
N PHE A 414 -3.92 -21.79 46.08
CA PHE A 414 -2.96 -21.27 45.11
C PHE A 414 -1.70 -22.12 45.13
N HIS A 415 -1.34 -22.68 43.98
CA HIS A 415 -0.11 -23.42 43.77
C HIS A 415 0.80 -22.56 42.90
N ILE A 416 1.96 -22.20 43.40
CA ILE A 416 2.97 -21.44 42.67
C ILE A 416 4.01 -22.43 42.15
N ILE A 417 4.14 -22.49 40.82
CA ILE A 417 5.01 -23.42 40.12
C ILE A 417 6.02 -22.63 39.31
N SER A 418 7.24 -22.56 39.83
CA SER A 418 8.31 -21.79 39.21
C SER A 418 9.28 -22.68 38.46
N SER A 419 9.76 -22.16 37.32
CA SER A 419 11.00 -22.65 36.72
C SER A 419 12.18 -22.36 37.66
N LYS A 420 13.29 -23.10 37.51
CA LYS A 420 14.50 -22.83 38.29
C LYS A 420 15.01 -21.41 38.07
N SER A 421 14.93 -20.92 36.83
CA SER A 421 15.36 -19.57 36.45
C SER A 421 14.48 -18.45 37.01
N GLU A 422 13.22 -18.74 37.35
CA GLU A 422 12.25 -17.74 37.84
C GLU A 422 11.73 -18.10 39.25
N SER A 423 12.54 -18.82 40.03
CA SER A 423 12.17 -19.35 41.35
C SER A 423 11.75 -18.28 42.37
N THR A 424 12.18 -17.03 42.19
CA THR A 424 11.88 -15.90 43.07
C THR A 424 10.92 -14.88 42.45
N GLN A 425 10.38 -15.14 41.25
CA GLN A 425 9.60 -14.14 40.51
C GLN A 425 8.24 -13.82 41.17
N VAL A 426 7.61 -14.82 41.80
CA VAL A 426 6.27 -14.65 42.40
C VAL A 426 6.41 -14.31 43.88
N THR A 427 6.12 -13.07 44.24
CA THR A 427 6.18 -12.57 45.63
C THR A 427 4.86 -12.82 46.37
N ASP A 428 4.90 -12.75 47.71
CA ASP A 428 3.67 -12.85 48.52
C ASP A 428 2.73 -11.65 48.29
N ASP A 429 3.28 -10.48 47.95
CA ASP A 429 2.48 -9.31 47.59
C ASP A 429 1.67 -9.54 46.31
N MET A 430 2.26 -10.18 45.30
CA MET A 430 1.53 -10.56 44.07
C MET A 430 0.39 -11.51 44.40
N ILE A 431 0.63 -12.48 45.29
CA ILE A 431 -0.35 -13.49 45.73
C ILE A 431 -1.52 -12.83 46.47
N ASN A 432 -1.21 -11.99 47.46
CA ASN A 432 -2.21 -11.28 48.25
C ASN A 432 -3.03 -10.32 47.37
N SER A 433 -2.36 -9.61 46.46
CA SER A 433 -3.03 -8.70 45.51
C SER A 433 -3.94 -9.47 44.54
N GLN A 434 -3.48 -10.63 44.04
CA GLN A 434 -4.27 -11.47 43.16
C GLN A 434 -5.54 -12.00 43.86
N LEU A 435 -5.40 -12.43 45.13
CA LEU A 435 -6.55 -12.86 45.93
C LEU A 435 -7.54 -11.71 46.18
N SER A 436 -7.03 -10.52 46.53
CA SER A 436 -7.86 -9.35 46.78
C SER A 436 -8.67 -8.95 45.54
N ILE A 437 -8.04 -8.91 44.37
CA ILE A 437 -8.70 -8.59 43.11
C ILE A 437 -9.70 -9.67 42.73
N LEU A 438 -9.36 -10.95 42.91
CA LEU A 438 -10.29 -12.06 42.71
C LEU A 438 -11.53 -11.93 43.59
N GLN A 439 -11.37 -11.67 44.89
CA GLN A 439 -12.51 -11.52 45.80
C GLN A 439 -13.38 -10.31 45.44
N GLN A 440 -12.77 -9.20 45.02
CA GLN A 440 -13.49 -8.00 44.62
C GLN A 440 -14.31 -8.23 43.34
N SER A 441 -13.74 -8.86 42.31
CA SER A 441 -14.40 -9.04 41.01
C SER A 441 -15.62 -9.96 41.04
N TYR A 442 -15.72 -10.88 42.01
CA TYR A 442 -16.85 -11.81 42.14
C TYR A 442 -17.85 -11.43 43.25
N ALA A 443 -17.56 -10.41 44.05
CA ALA A 443 -18.38 -10.00 45.18
C ALA A 443 -19.82 -9.68 44.77
N ASP A 444 -20.01 -8.99 43.64
CA ASP A 444 -21.33 -8.61 43.11
C ASP A 444 -22.16 -9.81 42.62
N SER A 445 -21.49 -10.93 42.30
CA SER A 445 -22.15 -12.20 41.99
C SER A 445 -22.53 -12.99 43.26
N GLY A 446 -22.21 -12.48 44.45
CA GLY A 446 -22.41 -13.15 45.73
C GLY A 446 -21.62 -14.46 45.85
N ILE A 447 -20.46 -14.51 45.19
CA ILE A 447 -19.46 -15.59 45.26
C ILE A 447 -18.22 -15.02 45.96
N SER A 448 -17.72 -15.74 46.95
CA SER A 448 -16.54 -15.38 47.72
C SER A 448 -15.52 -16.51 47.70
N TYR A 449 -14.24 -16.16 47.68
CA TYR A 449 -13.14 -17.11 47.63
C TYR A 449 -12.37 -17.10 48.95
N ARG A 450 -12.33 -18.24 49.65
CA ARG A 450 -11.57 -18.40 50.90
C ARG A 450 -10.27 -19.15 50.61
N LEU A 451 -9.15 -18.44 50.67
CA LEU A 451 -7.83 -19.04 50.52
C LEU A 451 -7.53 -19.99 51.69
N GLN A 452 -7.39 -21.28 51.38
CA GLN A 452 -7.04 -22.33 52.34
C GLN A 452 -5.53 -22.41 52.58
N GLY A 453 -4.75 -22.11 51.55
CA GLY A 453 -3.30 -22.08 51.63
C GLY A 453 -2.62 -21.85 50.29
N VAL A 454 -1.31 -21.63 50.36
CA VAL A 454 -0.44 -21.44 49.21
C VAL A 454 0.64 -22.51 49.24
N THR A 455 0.87 -23.21 48.14
CA THR A 455 2.04 -24.09 47.98
C THR A 455 3.01 -23.51 46.97
N ARG A 456 4.32 -23.76 47.15
CA ARG A 456 5.38 -23.30 46.25
C ARG A 456 6.22 -24.49 45.82
N HIS A 457 6.40 -24.67 44.51
CA HIS A 457 7.15 -25.77 43.93
C HIS A 457 8.07 -25.27 42.81
N THR A 458 9.30 -25.78 42.77
CA THR A 458 10.24 -25.52 41.67
C THR A 458 10.37 -26.76 40.82
N ASN A 459 9.77 -26.75 39.63
CA ASN A 459 9.82 -27.87 38.69
C ASN A 459 9.62 -27.35 37.26
N ASP A 460 10.67 -27.42 36.44
CA ASP A 460 10.66 -26.85 35.08
C ASP A 460 9.58 -27.48 34.19
N LYS A 461 9.35 -28.80 34.29
CA LYS A 461 8.32 -29.49 33.49
C LYS A 461 6.91 -29.06 33.87
N TRP A 462 6.66 -28.87 35.16
CA TRP A 462 5.37 -28.38 35.64
C TRP A 462 5.23 -26.90 35.32
N ALA A 463 6.26 -26.08 35.51
CA ALA A 463 6.23 -24.66 35.20
C ALA A 463 5.95 -24.40 33.71
N SER A 464 6.38 -25.30 32.82
CA SER A 464 6.12 -25.22 31.38
C SER A 464 4.88 -25.98 30.90
N ASN A 465 4.05 -26.52 31.81
CA ASN A 465 2.87 -27.31 31.47
C ASN A 465 3.16 -28.58 30.63
N ALA A 466 4.38 -29.12 30.71
CA ALA A 466 4.78 -30.34 30.00
C ALA A 466 4.23 -31.62 30.63
N ASP A 467 3.76 -31.56 31.89
CA ASP A 467 3.21 -32.69 32.62
C ASP A 467 2.10 -32.24 33.62
N ASP A 468 1.02 -31.65 33.07
CA ASP A 468 -0.11 -31.10 33.85
C ASP A 468 -0.78 -32.15 34.73
N VAL A 469 -0.98 -33.36 34.21
CA VAL A 469 -1.67 -34.44 34.94
C VAL A 469 -0.87 -34.87 36.16
N ALA A 470 0.45 -35.07 36.04
CA ALA A 470 1.27 -35.42 37.19
C ALA A 470 1.31 -34.27 38.22
N MET A 471 1.40 -33.01 37.76
CA MET A 471 1.36 -31.84 38.64
C MET A 471 0.05 -31.80 39.44
N LYS A 472 -1.10 -31.85 38.77
CA LYS A 472 -2.41 -31.78 39.44
C LYS A 472 -2.68 -33.00 40.31
N THR A 473 -2.26 -34.19 39.90
CA THR A 473 -2.35 -35.41 40.73
C THR A 473 -1.58 -35.25 42.05
N ALA A 474 -0.40 -34.61 42.00
CA ALA A 474 0.42 -34.42 43.19
C ALA A 474 -0.07 -33.28 44.10
N LEU A 475 -0.62 -32.22 43.52
CA LEU A 475 -0.84 -30.96 44.23
C LEU A 475 -2.29 -30.68 44.61
N ARG A 476 -3.27 -31.20 43.85
CA ARG A 476 -4.70 -30.88 44.03
C ARG A 476 -5.14 -31.13 45.48
N LYS A 477 -5.94 -30.19 46.00
CA LYS A 477 -6.55 -30.24 47.33
C LYS A 477 -8.08 -30.15 47.24
N GLY A 478 -8.74 -30.81 48.18
CA GLY A 478 -10.20 -30.76 48.35
C GLY A 478 -10.99 -31.61 47.35
N SER A 479 -12.32 -31.41 47.32
CA SER A 479 -13.24 -32.14 46.44
C SER A 479 -13.42 -31.42 45.09
N TYR A 480 -14.45 -31.76 44.33
CA TYR A 480 -14.80 -31.04 43.11
C TYR A 480 -15.28 -29.58 43.34
N ARG A 481 -15.63 -29.27 44.60
CA ARG A 481 -16.01 -27.91 45.05
C ARG A 481 -14.83 -26.98 45.29
N THR A 482 -13.63 -27.53 45.44
CA THR A 482 -12.45 -26.76 45.83
C THR A 482 -11.71 -26.26 44.59
N LEU A 483 -11.59 -24.95 44.46
CA LEU A 483 -10.86 -24.31 43.36
C LEU A 483 -9.34 -24.47 43.60
N ASN A 484 -8.64 -25.00 42.61
CA ASN A 484 -7.17 -25.08 42.61
C ASN A 484 -6.65 -24.24 41.46
N VAL A 485 -5.84 -23.21 41.76
CA VAL A 485 -5.23 -22.31 40.78
C VAL A 485 -3.72 -22.51 40.78
N TYR A 486 -3.18 -22.86 39.62
CA TYR A 486 -1.78 -23.19 39.37
C TYR A 486 -1.12 -22.01 38.63
N PHE A 487 -0.44 -21.15 39.37
CA PHE A 487 0.34 -20.04 38.80
C PHE A 487 1.71 -20.55 38.34
N GLN A 488 1.90 -20.62 37.03
CA GLN A 488 3.09 -21.17 36.39
C GLN A 488 3.96 -20.05 35.79
N THR A 489 5.26 -19.99 36.09
CA THR A 489 6.10 -18.86 35.61
C THR A 489 6.38 -18.90 34.11
N ASN A 490 6.33 -20.09 33.51
CA ASN A 490 6.61 -20.32 32.09
C ASN A 490 5.52 -21.18 31.41
N LEU A 491 4.25 -20.97 31.76
CA LEU A 491 3.12 -21.74 31.22
C LEU A 491 3.19 -21.83 29.69
N GLN A 492 3.06 -22.99 29.05
CA GLN A 492 3.02 -23.16 27.58
C GLN A 492 1.81 -24.00 27.15
N THR A 493 1.45 -23.94 25.86
CA THR A 493 0.43 -24.84 25.27
C THR A 493 0.88 -26.29 25.37
N SER A 494 -0.01 -27.20 25.75
CA SER A 494 0.24 -28.63 25.56
C SER A 494 0.25 -28.97 24.05
N PRO A 495 1.04 -29.95 23.58
CA PRO A 495 1.02 -30.39 22.19
C PRO A 495 -0.40 -30.80 21.76
N GLY A 496 -1.00 -30.07 20.82
CA GLY A 496 -2.36 -30.35 20.30
C GLY A 496 -3.47 -29.42 20.81
N GLN A 497 -3.20 -28.53 21.78
CA GLN A 497 -4.14 -27.46 22.16
C GLN A 497 -3.93 -26.22 21.28
N ALA A 498 -5.00 -25.79 20.60
CA ALA A 498 -4.99 -24.61 19.75
C ALA A 498 -5.23 -23.34 20.57
N GLY A 499 -4.17 -22.64 20.97
CA GLY A 499 -4.29 -21.27 21.49
C GLY A 499 -4.69 -20.29 20.37
N ARG A 500 -5.73 -19.48 20.59
CA ARG A 500 -6.16 -18.44 19.62
C ARG A 500 -5.27 -17.20 19.73
N ALA A 501 -4.30 -17.05 18.84
CA ALA A 501 -3.43 -15.87 18.80
C ALA A 501 -4.15 -14.64 18.21
N LEU A 502 -4.35 -13.58 19.00
CA LEU A 502 -4.77 -12.26 18.51
C LEU A 502 -3.56 -11.36 18.21
N GLY A 503 -3.64 -10.60 17.13
CA GLY A 503 -2.52 -9.81 16.60
C GLY A 503 -2.49 -8.37 17.08
N HIS A 504 -1.72 -8.08 18.13
CA HIS A 504 -1.53 -6.71 18.62
C HIS A 504 -0.56 -5.83 17.78
N ARG A 505 -0.92 -4.55 17.63
CA ARG A 505 -0.03 -3.40 17.34
C ARG A 505 0.14 -2.64 18.66
N GLY A 506 1.37 -2.51 19.19
CA GLY A 506 1.66 -1.43 20.15
C GLY A 506 2.48 -1.76 21.39
N ALA A 507 2.70 -3.02 21.76
CA ALA A 507 3.57 -3.35 22.88
C ALA A 507 5.04 -3.41 22.43
N VAL A 508 5.84 -2.43 22.87
CA VAL A 508 7.30 -2.45 22.76
C VAL A 508 7.80 -3.63 23.59
N THR A 509 8.34 -4.67 22.95
CA THR A 509 8.78 -5.89 23.65
C THR A 509 10.30 -5.96 23.70
N ASN A 510 10.82 -5.84 24.93
CA ASN A 510 11.92 -6.69 25.37
C ASN A 510 11.43 -8.16 25.37
N ASN A 511 12.37 -9.08 25.26
CA ASN A 511 12.28 -10.33 24.50
C ASN A 511 11.61 -11.53 25.25
N ASP A 512 10.60 -11.32 26.10
CA ASP A 512 10.30 -12.28 27.21
C ASP A 512 8.99 -13.11 27.14
N LEU A 513 8.26 -13.11 26.03
CA LEU A 513 7.11 -14.02 25.87
C LEU A 513 7.56 -15.35 25.25
N ALA A 514 8.06 -16.25 26.09
CA ALA A 514 8.32 -17.66 25.76
C ALA A 514 7.04 -18.52 25.67
N SER A 515 5.85 -17.90 25.79
CA SER A 515 4.56 -18.57 25.78
C SER A 515 3.49 -17.86 24.97
N SER A 516 2.75 -18.65 24.20
CA SER A 516 1.55 -18.28 23.46
C SER A 516 0.25 -18.56 24.22
N VAL A 517 0.25 -18.59 25.57
CA VAL A 517 -0.95 -18.75 26.41
C VAL A 517 -0.84 -17.91 27.68
N LEU A 518 -1.92 -17.22 28.03
CA LEU A 518 -2.02 -16.49 29.31
C LEU A 518 -2.59 -17.37 30.42
N GLY A 519 -3.57 -18.21 30.10
CA GLY A 519 -4.15 -19.17 31.02
C GLY A 519 -5.09 -20.15 30.32
N PHE A 520 -5.58 -21.12 31.09
CA PHE A 520 -6.72 -21.95 30.76
C PHE A 520 -7.35 -22.51 32.04
N CYS A 521 -8.65 -22.76 32.05
CA CYS A 521 -9.33 -23.57 33.07
C CYS A 521 -10.21 -24.65 32.45
N THR A 522 -10.51 -25.66 33.24
CA THR A 522 -11.55 -26.63 32.89
C THR A 522 -12.94 -26.04 33.10
N LEU A 523 -13.83 -26.20 32.13
CA LEU A 523 -15.27 -26.00 32.33
C LEU A 523 -15.83 -27.07 33.28
N PRO A 524 -16.91 -26.77 34.02
CA PRO A 524 -17.63 -27.76 34.82
C PRO A 524 -18.04 -29.01 34.02
N ASP A 525 -17.81 -30.19 34.57
CA ASP A 525 -18.07 -31.48 33.94
C ASP A 525 -19.37 -32.09 34.50
N PRO A 526 -20.43 -32.26 33.66
CA PRO A 526 -21.70 -32.81 34.12
C PRO A 526 -21.62 -34.29 34.53
N THR A 527 -20.54 -35.01 34.18
CA THR A 527 -20.37 -36.43 34.53
C THR A 527 -19.87 -36.65 35.96
N VAL A 528 -19.34 -35.60 36.60
CA VAL A 528 -18.88 -35.67 37.99
C VAL A 528 -20.07 -35.63 38.94
N ASN A 529 -20.02 -36.47 39.98
CA ASN A 529 -21.03 -36.58 41.05
C ASN A 529 -20.35 -36.85 42.40
N ALA A 530 -21.14 -36.86 43.49
CA ALA A 530 -20.65 -37.04 44.87
C ALA A 530 -19.81 -38.31 45.12
N SER A 531 -20.00 -39.35 44.30
CA SER A 531 -19.26 -40.62 44.40
C SER A 531 -18.07 -40.69 43.45
N SER A 532 -17.79 -39.66 42.68
CA SER A 532 -16.69 -39.64 41.72
C SER A 532 -15.35 -39.61 42.44
N PRO A 533 -14.40 -40.51 42.12
CA PRO A 533 -13.07 -40.47 42.71
C PRO A 533 -12.29 -39.24 42.20
N ALA A 534 -11.32 -38.77 42.99
CA ALA A 534 -10.48 -37.61 42.63
C ALA A 534 -9.73 -37.77 41.30
N SER A 535 -9.43 -39.01 40.89
CA SER A 535 -8.85 -39.30 39.58
C SER A 535 -9.75 -38.89 38.40
N HIS A 536 -11.07 -38.85 38.60
CA HIS A 536 -12.03 -38.49 37.56
C HIS A 536 -11.99 -37.00 37.23
N TYR A 537 -11.79 -36.15 38.23
CA TYR A 537 -11.71 -34.69 38.09
C TYR A 537 -10.31 -34.15 38.37
N VAL A 538 -9.26 -34.97 38.21
CA VAL A 538 -7.88 -34.57 38.54
C VAL A 538 -7.41 -33.35 37.75
N LYS A 539 -7.91 -33.18 36.52
CA LYS A 539 -7.59 -32.04 35.65
C LYS A 539 -8.31 -30.75 36.03
N ASP A 540 -9.35 -30.83 36.86
CA ASP A 540 -10.16 -29.66 37.24
C ASP A 540 -9.31 -28.59 37.92
N GLY A 541 -9.58 -27.33 37.58
CA GLY A 541 -8.86 -26.18 38.08
C GLY A 541 -8.30 -25.32 36.95
N CYS A 542 -7.42 -24.39 37.34
CA CYS A 542 -7.00 -23.28 36.52
C CYS A 542 -5.49 -23.18 36.43
N ASN A 543 -4.94 -23.09 35.23
CA ASN A 543 -3.52 -22.90 34.97
C ASN A 543 -3.32 -21.48 34.44
N VAL A 544 -2.52 -20.67 35.13
CA VAL A 544 -2.39 -19.24 34.83
C VAL A 544 -0.92 -18.86 34.76
N LEU A 545 -0.54 -18.09 33.75
CA LEU A 545 0.81 -17.55 33.62
C LEU A 545 1.06 -16.54 34.75
N ALA A 546 2.02 -16.84 35.64
CA ALA A 546 2.27 -16.03 36.83
C ALA A 546 2.69 -14.58 36.52
N LYS A 547 3.18 -14.30 35.30
CA LYS A 547 3.51 -12.95 34.82
C LYS A 547 2.30 -12.03 34.70
N THR A 548 1.08 -12.59 34.70
CA THR A 548 -0.20 -11.86 34.64
C THR A 548 -0.72 -11.42 36.00
N MET A 549 -0.13 -11.92 37.10
CA MET A 549 -0.52 -11.50 38.44
C MET A 549 -0.26 -9.99 38.65
N PRO A 550 -0.96 -9.34 39.60
CA PRO A 550 -0.74 -7.93 39.92
C PRO A 550 0.73 -7.65 40.24
N GLY A 551 1.35 -6.73 39.49
CA GLY A 551 2.78 -6.41 39.63
C GLY A 551 3.73 -7.35 38.88
N GLY A 552 3.19 -8.27 38.09
CA GLY A 552 3.96 -9.14 37.20
C GLY A 552 4.58 -8.39 36.02
N SER A 553 5.42 -9.09 35.26
CA SER A 553 6.25 -8.50 34.20
C SER A 553 5.58 -8.41 32.82
N LEU A 554 4.32 -8.85 32.68
CA LEU A 554 3.61 -8.81 31.40
C LEU A 554 2.73 -7.55 31.29
N ASP A 555 3.29 -6.50 30.70
CA ASP A 555 2.57 -5.24 30.50
C ASP A 555 1.20 -5.44 29.82
N LEU A 556 0.22 -4.61 30.21
CA LEU A 556 -1.20 -4.66 29.82
C LEU A 556 -2.00 -5.85 30.38
N TYR A 557 -1.37 -6.90 30.90
CA TYR A 557 -2.03 -8.09 31.45
C TYR A 557 -1.56 -8.44 32.87
N ASN A 558 -0.89 -7.52 33.56
CA ASN A 558 -0.28 -7.71 34.88
C ASN A 558 -1.10 -7.09 36.03
N ARG A 559 -2.42 -7.09 35.93
CA ARG A 559 -3.33 -6.64 37.01
C ARG A 559 -4.19 -7.77 37.55
N GLY A 560 -3.88 -9.02 37.19
CA GLY A 560 -4.57 -10.21 37.68
C GLY A 560 -5.88 -10.53 36.96
N GLY A 561 -6.20 -9.84 35.86
CA GLY A 561 -7.41 -10.05 35.08
C GLY A 561 -7.47 -11.41 34.40
N THR A 562 -6.31 -11.95 34.01
CA THR A 562 -6.22 -13.32 33.45
C THR A 562 -6.78 -14.36 34.43
N ALA A 563 -6.37 -14.35 35.70
CA ALA A 563 -6.89 -15.33 36.65
C ALA A 563 -8.42 -15.20 36.86
N ILE A 564 -8.96 -13.98 36.81
CA ILE A 564 -10.40 -13.74 36.91
C ILE A 564 -11.12 -14.33 35.69
N HIS A 565 -10.64 -14.04 34.47
CA HIS A 565 -11.18 -14.60 33.23
C HIS A 565 -11.24 -16.13 33.28
N GLU A 566 -10.13 -16.75 33.63
CA GLU A 566 -9.98 -18.20 33.65
C GLU A 566 -10.89 -18.83 34.72
N ILE A 567 -10.96 -18.25 35.92
CA ILE A 567 -11.89 -18.72 36.97
C ILE A 567 -13.36 -18.53 36.55
N GLY A 568 -13.65 -17.58 35.64
CA GLY A 568 -14.95 -17.43 35.01
C GLY A 568 -15.36 -18.70 34.26
N HIS A 569 -14.45 -19.29 33.47
CA HIS A 569 -14.66 -20.60 32.86
C HIS A 569 -14.83 -21.71 33.90
N TRP A 570 -14.05 -21.72 34.97
CA TRP A 570 -14.22 -22.72 36.04
C TRP A 570 -15.60 -22.64 36.71
N ASN A 571 -16.21 -21.46 36.77
CA ASN A 571 -17.60 -21.24 37.20
C ASN A 571 -18.64 -21.49 36.10
N GLY A 572 -18.23 -21.84 34.88
CA GLY A 572 -19.11 -22.21 33.78
C GLY A 572 -19.52 -21.08 32.83
N LEU A 573 -18.79 -19.97 32.82
CA LEU A 573 -18.97 -18.92 31.81
C LEU A 573 -18.26 -19.28 30.50
N LEU A 574 -18.86 -18.85 29.39
CA LEU A 574 -18.26 -18.90 28.06
C LEU A 574 -17.73 -17.51 27.70
N HIS A 575 -16.88 -17.45 26.68
CA HIS A 575 -16.44 -16.17 26.12
C HIS A 575 -17.63 -15.36 25.61
N THR A 576 -17.58 -14.04 25.74
CA THR A 576 -18.63 -13.13 25.20
C THR A 576 -18.76 -13.22 23.66
N PHE A 577 -17.71 -13.67 22.98
CA PHE A 577 -17.66 -13.94 21.55
C PHE A 577 -17.78 -15.44 21.20
N GLN A 578 -18.36 -16.26 22.10
CA GLN A 578 -18.49 -17.70 21.87
C GLN A 578 -19.24 -17.99 20.56
N GLY A 579 -18.68 -18.90 19.78
CA GLY A 579 -19.21 -19.26 18.47
C GLY A 579 -18.84 -18.28 17.35
N GLU A 580 -18.22 -17.14 17.66
CA GLU A 580 -17.63 -16.17 16.71
C GLU A 580 -18.58 -15.80 15.55
N SER A 581 -19.83 -15.48 15.88
CA SER A 581 -20.87 -15.25 14.90
C SER A 581 -21.85 -14.19 15.38
N CYS A 582 -22.43 -13.45 14.44
CA CYS A 582 -23.58 -12.58 14.66
C CYS A 582 -24.90 -13.23 14.24
N SER A 583 -24.91 -14.55 13.97
CA SER A 583 -26.12 -15.23 13.53
C SER A 583 -27.13 -15.33 14.69
N ALA A 584 -28.40 -15.06 14.39
CA ALA A 584 -29.50 -15.27 15.33
C ALA A 584 -29.66 -16.75 15.73
N ASP A 585 -29.19 -17.68 14.89
CA ASP A 585 -29.22 -19.13 15.16
C ASP A 585 -28.07 -19.58 16.08
N ASN A 586 -27.13 -18.68 16.41
CA ASN A 586 -26.05 -18.94 17.35
C ASN A 586 -26.32 -18.22 18.68
N PRO A 587 -26.59 -18.95 19.78
CA PRO A 587 -26.94 -18.38 21.08
C PRO A 587 -25.76 -17.69 21.81
N GLY A 588 -24.56 -17.67 21.23
CA GLY A 588 -23.39 -17.02 21.80
C GLY A 588 -22.93 -17.70 23.09
N ASP A 589 -22.79 -16.91 24.16
CA ASP A 589 -22.43 -17.35 25.50
C ASP A 589 -23.61 -17.88 26.33
N TYR A 590 -24.81 -17.92 25.74
CA TYR A 590 -26.07 -18.34 26.37
C TYR A 590 -26.56 -17.42 27.52
N ILE A 591 -26.12 -16.17 27.57
CA ILE A 591 -26.54 -15.18 28.56
C ILE A 591 -27.16 -13.98 27.82
N ASN A 592 -28.28 -13.46 28.35
CA ASN A 592 -29.11 -12.51 27.59
C ASN A 592 -28.63 -11.05 27.69
N ASP A 593 -27.91 -10.70 28.77
CA ASP A 593 -27.45 -9.34 29.02
C ASP A 593 -25.99 -9.10 28.56
N THR A 594 -25.35 -10.10 27.98
CA THR A 594 -24.10 -10.01 27.23
C THR A 594 -24.40 -9.79 25.75
N PRO A 595 -23.98 -8.66 25.17
CA PRO A 595 -24.09 -8.43 23.73
C PRO A 595 -23.33 -9.47 22.91
N GLN A 596 -23.92 -9.90 21.80
CA GLN A 596 -23.29 -10.87 20.90
C GLN A 596 -22.09 -10.25 20.19
N GLN A 597 -20.98 -10.99 20.13
CA GLN A 597 -19.75 -10.57 19.46
C GLN A 597 -19.27 -11.63 18.48
N SER A 598 -18.89 -11.23 17.27
CA SER A 598 -18.32 -12.15 16.28
C SER A 598 -16.81 -12.31 16.40
N THR A 599 -16.15 -11.39 17.11
CA THR A 599 -14.70 -11.41 17.30
C THR A 599 -14.35 -10.91 18.70
N PRO A 600 -13.29 -11.43 19.33
CA PRO A 600 -12.80 -10.93 20.61
C PRO A 600 -12.25 -9.49 20.50
N THR A 601 -12.19 -8.79 21.63
CA THR A 601 -11.55 -7.47 21.72
C THR A 601 -10.04 -7.58 21.90
N ASP A 602 -9.28 -6.69 21.25
CA ASP A 602 -7.85 -6.51 21.48
C ASP A 602 -7.60 -5.11 22.06
N GLY A 603 -6.86 -5.06 23.18
CA GLY A 603 -6.54 -3.82 23.88
C GLY A 603 -7.75 -3.19 24.59
N CYS A 604 -7.86 -1.86 24.50
CA CYS A 604 -8.87 -1.04 25.18
C CYS A 604 -9.57 -0.03 24.27
N PRO A 605 -10.28 -0.47 23.21
CA PRO A 605 -10.97 0.44 22.33
C PRO A 605 -12.12 1.16 23.07
N ALA A 606 -12.25 2.47 22.87
CA ALA A 606 -13.33 3.24 23.49
C ALA A 606 -14.74 2.80 23.02
N ARG A 607 -14.83 2.19 21.83
CA ARG A 607 -16.04 1.59 21.27
C ARG A 607 -15.66 0.44 20.34
N LYS A 608 -16.42 -0.65 20.39
CA LYS A 608 -16.34 -1.78 19.48
C LYS A 608 -17.75 -2.34 19.30
N ASP A 609 -18.08 -2.72 18.08
CA ASP A 609 -19.37 -3.30 17.72
C ASP A 609 -19.12 -4.21 16.50
N SER A 610 -18.90 -5.49 16.79
CA SER A 610 -18.63 -6.52 15.79
C SER A 610 -19.93 -7.13 15.23
N CYS A 611 -21.07 -6.87 15.86
CA CYS A 611 -22.40 -7.34 15.46
C CYS A 611 -23.41 -6.19 15.42
N PRO A 612 -23.31 -5.26 14.45
CA PRO A 612 -24.09 -4.02 14.43
C PRO A 612 -25.60 -4.20 14.20
N ASP A 613 -26.00 -5.37 13.70
CA ASP A 613 -27.41 -5.74 13.50
C ASP A 613 -28.01 -6.41 14.75
N SER A 614 -27.18 -6.74 15.75
CA SER A 614 -27.59 -7.27 17.06
C SER A 614 -27.65 -6.14 18.11
N PRO A 615 -28.48 -6.26 19.15
CA PRO A 615 -28.56 -5.23 20.18
C PRO A 615 -27.32 -5.22 21.09
N GLY A 616 -26.78 -4.02 21.33
CA GLY A 616 -25.66 -3.79 22.25
C GLY A 616 -24.36 -3.39 21.53
N GLN A 617 -23.35 -2.97 22.29
CA GLN A 617 -21.97 -2.85 21.81
C GLN A 617 -21.17 -4.02 22.37
N ASP A 618 -20.05 -4.38 21.73
CA ASP A 618 -19.16 -5.41 22.23
C ASP A 618 -18.76 -5.11 23.69
N ALA A 619 -18.75 -6.14 24.52
CA ALA A 619 -18.54 -6.07 25.96
C ALA A 619 -17.05 -5.91 26.30
N VAL A 620 -16.45 -4.81 25.85
CA VAL A 620 -15.01 -4.50 25.99
C VAL A 620 -14.54 -4.53 27.45
N HIS A 621 -15.43 -4.21 28.40
CA HIS A 621 -15.11 -4.12 29.83
C HIS A 621 -15.41 -5.41 30.62
N ASP A 622 -15.88 -6.45 29.93
CA ASP A 622 -16.26 -7.73 30.52
C ASP A 622 -15.06 -8.65 30.72
N PHE A 623 -14.96 -9.31 31.87
CA PHE A 623 -13.86 -10.22 32.18
C PHE A 623 -13.80 -11.44 31.24
N MET A 624 -14.88 -11.82 30.56
CA MET A 624 -14.95 -12.94 29.62
C MET A 624 -14.65 -12.55 28.17
N ASP A 625 -14.23 -11.31 27.91
CA ASP A 625 -13.61 -10.89 26.63
C ASP A 625 -12.07 -11.07 26.68
N TYR A 626 -11.34 -10.71 25.62
CA TYR A 626 -9.86 -10.73 25.55
C TYR A 626 -9.22 -9.33 25.63
N SER A 627 -9.99 -8.34 26.12
CA SER A 627 -9.48 -6.99 26.38
C SER A 627 -8.25 -7.01 27.30
N SER A 628 -7.43 -5.97 27.20
CA SER A 628 -6.32 -5.80 28.16
C SER A 628 -6.85 -5.57 29.58
N ASP A 629 -6.10 -5.99 30.60
CA ASP A 629 -6.49 -5.87 32.02
C ASP A 629 -6.86 -4.44 32.45
N VAL A 630 -6.35 -3.42 31.74
CA VAL A 630 -6.68 -2.02 32.01
C VAL A 630 -8.14 -1.65 31.71
N CYS A 631 -8.86 -2.49 30.96
CA CYS A 631 -10.25 -2.27 30.56
C CYS A 631 -11.25 -3.06 31.36
N TYR A 632 -10.81 -4.15 31.99
CA TYR A 632 -11.75 -5.01 32.69
C TYR A 632 -12.34 -4.28 33.89
N GLU A 633 -13.66 -4.36 34.02
CA GLU A 633 -14.41 -3.70 35.08
C GLU A 633 -15.25 -4.71 35.87
N SER A 634 -16.09 -5.50 35.21
CA SER A 634 -17.08 -6.35 35.88
C SER A 634 -17.61 -7.49 35.01
N PHE A 635 -18.18 -8.51 35.64
CA PHE A 635 -19.12 -9.43 34.99
C PHE A 635 -20.50 -8.77 34.85
N THR A 636 -21.32 -9.21 33.88
CA THR A 636 -22.73 -8.81 33.83
C THR A 636 -23.54 -9.45 34.98
N PRO A 637 -24.68 -8.86 35.38
CA PRO A 637 -25.59 -9.50 36.33
C PRO A 637 -26.03 -10.91 35.91
N GLY A 638 -26.28 -11.13 34.61
CA GLY A 638 -26.65 -12.43 34.05
C GLY A 638 -25.52 -13.45 34.09
N GLN A 639 -24.26 -13.03 33.89
CA GLN A 639 -23.10 -13.88 34.14
C GLN A 639 -23.00 -14.27 35.62
N GLY A 640 -23.26 -13.33 36.53
CA GLY A 640 -23.34 -13.60 37.97
C GLY A 640 -24.37 -14.67 38.32
N GLU A 641 -25.59 -14.56 37.79
CA GLU A 641 -26.64 -15.56 37.97
C GLU A 641 -26.25 -16.92 37.37
N ARG A 642 -25.69 -16.93 36.16
CA ARG A 642 -25.25 -18.15 35.48
C ARG A 642 -24.21 -18.91 36.31
N MET A 643 -23.22 -18.22 36.89
CA MET A 643 -22.21 -18.86 37.73
C MET A 643 -22.83 -19.53 38.97
N ARG A 644 -23.84 -18.91 39.57
CA ARG A 644 -24.55 -19.48 40.74
C ARG A 644 -25.37 -20.71 40.35
N SER A 645 -26.10 -20.63 39.22
CA SER A 645 -26.83 -21.77 38.66
C SER A 645 -25.89 -22.95 38.36
N MET A 646 -24.74 -22.66 37.77
CA MET A 646 -23.70 -23.65 37.48
C MET A 646 -23.10 -24.26 38.75
N TRP A 647 -22.85 -23.45 39.78
CA TRP A 647 -22.38 -23.95 41.06
C TRP A 647 -23.34 -24.98 41.66
N ILE A 648 -24.63 -24.64 41.75
CA ILE A 648 -25.66 -25.51 42.34
C ILE A 648 -25.84 -26.80 41.53
N SER A 649 -25.88 -26.69 40.19
CA SER A 649 -26.07 -27.86 39.32
C SER A 649 -24.84 -28.76 39.28
N MET A 650 -23.65 -28.17 39.15
CA MET A 650 -22.47 -28.91 38.73
C MET A 650 -21.42 -29.11 39.80
N ARG A 651 -21.39 -28.32 40.88
CA ARG A 651 -20.34 -28.40 41.90
C ARG A 651 -20.86 -28.70 43.30
N GLU A 652 -22.00 -28.15 43.68
CA GLU A 652 -22.55 -28.33 45.03
C GLU A 652 -22.82 -29.82 45.34
N GLY A 653 -22.37 -30.26 46.52
CA GLY A 653 -22.50 -31.65 46.95
C GLY A 653 -21.56 -32.66 46.28
N LYS A 654 -20.55 -32.22 45.50
CA LYS A 654 -19.63 -33.09 44.75
C LYS A 654 -18.16 -33.05 45.20
#